data_AF-A0A925P728-F1
#
_entry.id   AF-A0A925P728-F1
#
_cell.length_a   1.000
_cell.length_b   1.000
_cell.length_c   1.000
_cell.angle_alpha   90.00
_cell.angle_beta   90.00
_cell.angle_gamma   90.00
#
_symmetry.space_group_name_H-M   'P 1'
#
loop_
_entity.id
_entity.type
_entity.pdbx_description
1 polymer ?
#
loop_
_entity_poly.entity_id
_entity_poly.type
_entity_poly.pdbx_seq_one_letter_code
_entity_poly.pdbx_strand_id
1 'polypeptide(L)'
;MPREIDILWVLLCATLVMSMQTGFCMLEAGLVRSKNTINVAIKNLLDFCIAGLCFWAFGFALMFGASHAGWIGTDHWLYALNSTEATRHGHSFFIFQVMFCATSATIVSGAVAERMSFVGYLWMTALVSATIYPLAGHWIWNPDGWLARLGFVDFAGSTAVHGVGGWLSLAAVLVIGPRAGRFSSKQTLASSHSLGTATFGTLILFVAWLGFNGGSRLALTPDVPLILLNTILGGCAGALTGLFAAWKGKGLPDLPDTLNGTLAGLVAITANCHAITPLAAILIGAMGGLVAYYATLALEHFRIDDVVGATAVHGAAGIWGTLAVALFGRPELLGTGLAFWPQLGVQALGVAAIGLWAGLGGWLLLRLINRYQPLRVGPEAERVGLNVAEHGASTEIIDLLSEMGRHRVRGEFTQGLKFEPFTEVGQIATEYNEVIAKVADEMQLREVIADRLRAERETTEAANRKLVSSIEYARRIQHAILPDLHARDALFGHHFVFYRPRDVVSGDFFWGHREGEVRFAAVVDCTGHGVPGAFMSLIAHALLHRIVAEENIHDPAAILARLHIRVREALRQEQPGNENQDGMDVALVRIDPDRVVFAGARRPLFWTTPPRSANTLPEFGEIKGTRASLGGGRHEKSVLFFADHTLPRSPGLRLYLSTDGFADQPNHLRRPFDTGPLRTLLQESAALPPRVQLAALEHALDTHRGGADQRDDITVLGLVLGLD
;
A
#
# COMPACT_ATOMS: atom_id res chain seq x y z
N MET A 1 -76.10 10.07 8.23
CA MET A 1 -75.26 9.74 7.06
C MET A 1 -74.19 10.81 6.93
N PRO A 2 -72.92 10.46 6.65
CA PRO A 2 -71.88 11.44 6.34
C PRO A 2 -72.35 12.32 5.18
N ARG A 3 -72.08 13.63 5.25
CA ARG A 3 -72.40 14.52 4.14
C ARG A 3 -71.38 14.29 3.02
N GLU A 4 -71.78 14.47 1.76
CA GLU A 4 -70.84 14.36 0.62
C GLU A 4 -69.62 15.29 0.78
N ILE A 5 -69.80 16.42 1.48
CA ILE A 5 -68.70 17.34 1.82
C ILE A 5 -67.67 16.74 2.78
N ASP A 6 -68.07 15.82 3.67
CA ASP A 6 -67.15 15.12 4.58
C ASP A 6 -66.28 14.14 3.80
N ILE A 7 -66.88 13.43 2.83
CA ILE A 7 -66.14 12.55 1.92
C ILE A 7 -65.14 13.35 1.08
N LEU A 8 -65.57 14.48 0.50
CA LEU A 8 -64.68 15.39 -0.23
C LEU A 8 -63.51 15.88 0.64
N TRP A 9 -63.80 16.30 1.87
CA TRP A 9 -62.79 16.74 2.82
C TRP A 9 -61.76 15.65 3.12
N VAL A 10 -62.21 14.43 3.42
CA VAL A 10 -61.32 13.29 3.72
C VAL A 10 -60.47 12.91 2.51
N LEU A 11 -61.03 12.91 1.30
CA LEU A 11 -60.27 12.60 0.07
C LEU A 11 -59.24 13.70 -0.26
N LEU A 12 -59.59 14.97 -0.06
CA LEU A 12 -58.65 16.08 -0.20
C LEU A 12 -57.51 15.95 0.81
N CYS A 13 -57.84 15.67 2.07
CA CYS A 13 -56.85 15.43 3.12
C CYS A 13 -55.98 14.22 2.81
N ALA A 14 -56.55 13.11 2.34
CA ALA A 14 -55.80 11.94 1.92
C ALA A 14 -54.82 12.25 0.78
N THR A 15 -55.24 13.08 -0.19
CA THR A 15 -54.35 13.55 -1.29
C THR A 15 -53.21 14.41 -0.76
N LEU A 16 -53.48 15.29 0.21
CA LEU A 16 -52.43 16.05 0.88
C LEU A 16 -51.48 15.12 1.64
N VAL A 17 -51.98 14.12 2.37
CA VAL A 17 -51.12 13.15 3.07
C VAL A 17 -50.32 12.31 2.09
N MET A 18 -50.87 11.94 0.93
CA MET A 18 -50.11 11.26 -0.13
C MET A 18 -48.90 12.08 -0.57
N SER A 19 -49.00 13.42 -0.59
CA SER A 19 -47.87 14.28 -0.92
C SER A 19 -46.73 14.24 0.12
N MET A 20 -46.96 13.69 1.33
CA MET A 20 -45.88 13.40 2.28
C MET A 20 -44.83 12.48 1.67
N GLN A 21 -45.20 11.54 0.80
CA GLN A 21 -44.24 10.66 0.13
C GLN A 21 -43.27 11.40 -0.78
N THR A 22 -43.76 12.42 -1.49
CA THR A 22 -42.90 13.35 -2.22
C THR A 22 -42.01 14.13 -1.25
N GLY A 23 -42.58 14.59 -0.14
CA GLY A 23 -41.88 15.31 0.91
C GLY A 23 -40.71 14.51 1.52
N PHE A 24 -40.96 13.27 1.94
CA PHE A 24 -39.95 12.35 2.48
C PHE A 24 -38.89 12.03 1.42
N CYS A 25 -39.29 11.71 0.19
CA CYS A 25 -38.35 11.45 -0.90
C CYS A 25 -37.38 12.62 -1.11
N MET A 26 -37.88 13.86 -1.16
CA MET A 26 -37.05 15.05 -1.32
C MET A 26 -36.20 15.37 -0.09
N LEU A 27 -36.76 15.21 1.12
CA LEU A 27 -36.04 15.37 2.38
C LEU A 27 -34.84 14.43 2.45
N GLU A 28 -35.10 13.14 2.25
CA GLU A 28 -34.09 12.09 2.30
C GLU A 28 -33.06 12.24 1.19
N ALA A 29 -33.48 12.43 -0.06
CA ALA A 29 -32.57 12.59 -1.20
C ALA A 29 -31.69 13.85 -1.05
N GLY A 30 -32.18 14.88 -0.37
CA GLY A 30 -31.42 16.07 -0.04
C GLY A 30 -30.38 15.85 1.06
N LEU A 31 -30.71 15.06 2.09
CA LEU A 31 -29.85 14.83 3.25
C LEU A 31 -28.80 13.73 3.06
N VAL A 32 -29.05 12.73 2.21
CA VAL A 32 -28.06 11.70 1.85
C VAL A 32 -26.97 12.23 0.91
N ARG A 33 -25.91 11.45 0.70
CA ARG A 33 -24.88 11.70 -0.31
C ARG A 33 -25.40 11.39 -1.71
N SER A 34 -24.92 12.14 -2.70
CA SER A 34 -25.34 12.06 -4.12
C SER A 34 -25.37 10.62 -4.68
N LYS A 35 -24.40 9.81 -4.29
CA LYS A 35 -24.24 8.40 -4.69
C LYS A 35 -25.38 7.45 -4.25
N ASN A 36 -26.36 7.94 -3.48
CA ASN A 36 -27.47 7.15 -2.92
C ASN A 36 -28.88 7.71 -3.25
N THR A 37 -28.97 8.81 -4.00
CA THR A 37 -30.25 9.50 -4.29
C THR A 37 -31.26 8.67 -5.08
N ILE A 38 -30.83 7.90 -6.07
CA ILE A 38 -31.70 7.01 -6.86
C ILE A 38 -32.25 5.90 -5.96
N ASN A 39 -31.39 5.35 -5.09
CA ASN A 39 -31.79 4.34 -4.12
C ASN A 39 -32.85 4.86 -3.14
N VAL A 40 -32.73 6.11 -2.69
CA VAL A 40 -33.77 6.77 -1.87
C VAL A 40 -35.08 6.95 -2.64
N ALA A 41 -35.01 7.45 -3.88
CA ALA A 41 -36.18 7.74 -4.68
C ALA A 41 -37.03 6.49 -4.98
N ILE A 42 -36.39 5.40 -5.40
CA ILE A 42 -37.10 4.13 -5.67
C ILE A 42 -37.64 3.48 -4.39
N LYS A 43 -36.93 3.62 -3.26
CA LYS A 43 -37.43 3.14 -1.95
C LYS A 43 -38.69 3.88 -1.52
N ASN A 44 -38.70 5.21 -1.61
CA ASN A 44 -39.87 6.02 -1.28
C ASN A 44 -41.07 5.71 -2.19
N LEU A 45 -40.85 5.49 -3.49
CA LEU A 45 -41.93 5.12 -4.40
C LEU A 45 -42.49 3.72 -4.10
N LEU A 46 -41.61 2.72 -3.94
CA LEU A 46 -42.04 1.36 -3.72
C LEU A 46 -42.54 1.10 -2.31
N ASP A 47 -42.11 1.88 -1.32
CA ASP A 47 -42.69 1.78 0.02
C ASP A 47 -44.18 2.05 -0.02
N PHE A 48 -44.62 3.02 -0.81
CA PHE A 48 -46.01 3.38 -0.94
C PHE A 48 -46.81 2.28 -1.61
N CYS A 49 -46.27 1.71 -2.69
CA CYS A 49 -46.89 0.60 -3.40
C CYS A 49 -47.02 -0.65 -2.50
N ILE A 50 -45.95 -1.02 -1.79
CA ILE A 50 -45.94 -2.19 -0.91
C ILE A 50 -46.84 -1.95 0.30
N ALA A 51 -46.73 -0.78 0.95
CA ALA A 51 -47.58 -0.42 2.07
C ALA A 51 -49.05 -0.44 1.66
N GLY A 52 -49.37 0.09 0.47
CA GLY A 52 -50.71 0.07 -0.10
C GLY A 52 -51.26 -1.35 -0.24
N LEU A 53 -50.50 -2.24 -0.88
CA LEU A 53 -50.92 -3.63 -1.11
C LEU A 53 -50.97 -4.46 0.18
N CYS A 54 -49.98 -4.33 1.07
CA CYS A 54 -49.94 -5.03 2.35
C CYS A 54 -51.06 -4.57 3.30
N PHE A 55 -51.31 -3.25 3.35
CA PHE A 55 -52.38 -2.71 4.16
C PHE A 55 -53.76 -3.08 3.59
N TRP A 56 -53.92 -3.05 2.26
CA TRP A 56 -55.14 -3.55 1.61
C TRP A 56 -55.41 -5.03 1.91
N ALA A 57 -54.39 -5.87 1.82
CA ALA A 57 -54.55 -7.31 1.99
C ALA A 57 -54.75 -7.74 3.45
N PHE A 58 -53.97 -7.17 4.37
CA PHE A 58 -53.90 -7.61 5.77
C PHE A 58 -54.06 -6.46 6.76
N GLY A 59 -53.41 -5.32 6.51
CA GLY A 59 -53.30 -4.27 7.54
C GLY A 59 -54.63 -3.64 7.93
N PHE A 60 -55.52 -3.36 6.98
CA PHE A 60 -56.83 -2.79 7.27
C PHE A 60 -57.68 -3.73 8.13
N ALA A 61 -57.64 -5.04 7.82
CA ALA A 61 -58.31 -6.09 8.59
C ALA A 61 -57.83 -6.11 10.05
N LEU A 62 -56.51 -6.16 10.23
CA LEU A 62 -55.89 -6.20 11.55
C LEU A 62 -56.16 -4.93 12.38
N MET A 63 -56.24 -3.77 11.73
CA MET A 63 -56.38 -2.48 12.38
C MET A 63 -57.84 -2.13 12.71
N PHE A 64 -58.73 -2.25 11.72
CA PHE A 64 -60.11 -1.76 11.81
C PHE A 64 -61.18 -2.86 11.75
N GLY A 65 -60.77 -4.12 11.63
CA GLY A 65 -61.70 -5.24 11.74
C GLY A 65 -62.32 -5.39 13.12
N ALA A 66 -63.34 -6.26 13.20
CA ALA A 66 -63.99 -6.67 14.43
C ALA A 66 -62.93 -7.10 15.45
N SER A 67 -62.95 -6.45 16.62
CA SER A 67 -61.88 -6.62 17.60
C SER A 67 -62.00 -7.94 18.36
N HIS A 68 -60.92 -8.70 18.39
CA HIS A 68 -60.75 -9.84 19.27
C HIS A 68 -60.02 -9.40 20.55
N ALA A 69 -60.77 -9.30 21.65
CA ALA A 69 -60.29 -8.93 22.99
C ALA A 69 -59.59 -7.55 23.10
N GLY A 70 -59.67 -6.70 22.07
CA GLY A 70 -58.98 -5.41 22.01
C GLY A 70 -57.55 -5.46 21.46
N TRP A 71 -57.10 -6.63 20.97
CA TRP A 71 -55.71 -6.84 20.54
C TRP A 71 -55.52 -6.85 19.02
N ILE A 72 -56.49 -7.34 18.27
CA ILE A 72 -56.36 -7.60 16.84
C ILE A 72 -57.73 -7.64 16.16
N GLY A 73 -57.82 -7.11 14.94
CA GLY A 73 -59.00 -7.23 14.09
C GLY A 73 -59.07 -8.56 13.34
N THR A 74 -60.27 -9.11 13.15
CA THR A 74 -60.45 -10.48 12.62
C THR A 74 -61.17 -10.61 11.27
N ASP A 75 -61.70 -9.51 10.72
CA ASP A 75 -62.41 -9.48 9.43
C ASP A 75 -61.90 -8.36 8.51
N HIS A 76 -62.54 -8.15 7.35
CA HIS A 76 -62.11 -7.21 6.29
C HIS A 76 -60.77 -7.54 5.60
N TRP A 77 -60.35 -8.81 5.62
CA TRP A 77 -59.22 -9.30 4.80
C TRP A 77 -59.46 -9.02 3.32
N LEU A 78 -58.40 -8.62 2.60
CA LEU A 78 -58.49 -8.21 1.19
C LEU A 78 -59.61 -7.18 1.02
N TYR A 79 -59.41 -5.99 1.61
CA TYR A 79 -60.46 -5.00 1.79
C TYR A 79 -61.29 -4.78 0.52
N ALA A 80 -62.61 -4.91 0.66
CA ALA A 80 -63.60 -4.76 -0.40
C ALA A 80 -63.53 -5.76 -1.58
N LEU A 81 -62.80 -6.89 -1.46
CA LEU A 81 -62.73 -7.89 -2.53
C LEU A 81 -64.05 -8.62 -2.78
N ASN A 82 -64.77 -8.99 -1.70
CA ASN A 82 -66.02 -9.77 -1.75
C ASN A 82 -67.24 -9.03 -1.18
N SER A 83 -67.11 -7.73 -0.86
CA SER A 83 -68.18 -6.98 -0.20
C SER A 83 -69.06 -6.24 -1.21
N THR A 84 -70.37 -6.48 -1.17
CA THR A 84 -71.39 -5.56 -1.71
C THR A 84 -71.65 -4.35 -0.79
N GLU A 85 -70.99 -4.30 0.37
CA GLU A 85 -71.25 -3.36 1.48
C GLU A 85 -70.18 -2.27 1.68
N ALA A 86 -69.11 -2.23 0.88
CA ALA A 86 -68.13 -1.15 1.00
C ALA A 86 -68.78 0.20 0.61
N THR A 87 -69.07 1.02 1.62
CA THR A 87 -69.72 2.31 1.40
C THR A 87 -68.72 3.32 0.83
N ARG A 88 -69.22 4.33 0.12
CA ARG A 88 -68.38 5.47 -0.36
C ARG A 88 -67.52 6.07 0.77
N HIS A 89 -68.09 6.14 1.98
CA HIS A 89 -67.38 6.57 3.18
C HIS A 89 -66.29 5.58 3.63
N GLY A 90 -66.59 4.27 3.59
CA GLY A 90 -65.59 3.23 3.86
C GLY A 90 -64.39 3.32 2.93
N HIS A 91 -64.61 3.54 1.63
CA HIS A 91 -63.52 3.76 0.68
C HIS A 91 -62.71 5.02 1.00
N SER A 92 -63.34 6.15 1.30
CA SER A 92 -62.59 7.37 1.69
C SER A 92 -61.79 7.17 2.98
N PHE A 93 -62.33 6.45 3.95
CA PHE A 93 -61.63 6.12 5.20
C PHE A 93 -60.44 5.18 4.94
N PHE A 94 -60.63 4.15 4.13
CA PHE A 94 -59.54 3.25 3.72
C PHE A 94 -58.41 4.02 3.05
N ILE A 95 -58.74 4.86 2.06
CA ILE A 95 -57.77 5.69 1.33
C ILE A 95 -57.01 6.60 2.31
N PHE A 96 -57.70 7.23 3.26
CA PHE A 96 -57.04 8.07 4.27
C PHE A 96 -56.07 7.27 5.15
N GLN A 97 -56.50 6.10 5.65
CA GLN A 97 -55.71 5.27 6.57
C GLN A 97 -54.50 4.60 5.91
N VAL A 98 -54.60 4.22 4.63
CA VAL A 98 -53.45 3.65 3.91
C VAL A 98 -52.34 4.68 3.72
N MET A 99 -52.66 5.98 3.62
CA MET A 99 -51.65 7.03 3.58
C MET A 99 -50.88 7.11 4.90
N PHE A 100 -51.55 6.95 6.05
CA PHE A 100 -50.91 6.96 7.37
C PHE A 100 -49.99 5.74 7.55
N CYS A 101 -50.45 4.57 7.07
CA CYS A 101 -49.62 3.36 7.03
C CYS A 101 -48.35 3.58 6.19
N ALA A 102 -48.48 4.15 5.00
CA ALA A 102 -47.33 4.47 4.14
C ALA A 102 -46.39 5.50 4.79
N THR A 103 -46.94 6.51 5.46
CA THR A 103 -46.16 7.48 6.25
C THR A 103 -45.39 6.79 7.38
N SER A 104 -46.01 5.88 8.13
CA SER A 104 -45.30 5.15 9.19
C SER A 104 -44.16 4.30 8.66
N ALA A 105 -44.33 3.67 7.49
CA ALA A 105 -43.29 2.85 6.87
C ALA A 105 -42.14 3.68 6.32
N THR A 106 -42.42 4.80 5.65
CA THR A 106 -41.40 5.64 5.00
C THR A 106 -40.49 6.35 6.00
N ILE A 107 -40.98 6.66 7.22
CA ILE A 107 -40.15 7.22 8.30
C ILE A 107 -38.86 6.39 8.54
N VAL A 108 -38.93 5.08 8.33
CA VAL A 108 -37.78 4.19 8.52
C VAL A 108 -36.75 4.33 7.39
N SER A 109 -37.19 4.65 6.16
CA SER A 109 -36.33 4.82 4.97
C SER A 109 -35.17 5.77 5.26
N GLY A 110 -35.51 6.98 5.68
CA GLY A 110 -34.54 8.03 5.96
C GLY A 110 -33.54 7.61 7.02
N ALA A 111 -33.97 6.96 8.10
CA ALA A 111 -33.08 6.51 9.16
C ALA A 111 -32.02 5.53 8.63
N VAL A 112 -32.43 4.61 7.75
CA VAL A 112 -31.62 3.48 7.26
C VAL A 112 -30.92 3.73 5.91
N ALA A 113 -31.05 4.94 5.35
CA ALA A 113 -30.47 5.32 4.06
C ALA A 113 -28.95 5.08 3.95
N GLU A 114 -28.44 4.96 2.72
CA GLU A 114 -27.02 4.76 2.37
C GLU A 114 -26.38 3.39 2.70
N ARG A 115 -26.93 2.59 3.62
CA ARG A 115 -26.40 1.24 3.92
C ARG A 115 -27.44 0.13 3.93
N MET A 116 -28.73 0.46 4.00
CA MET A 116 -29.80 -0.54 3.93
C MET A 116 -29.87 -1.13 2.52
N SER A 117 -29.87 -2.46 2.42
CA SER A 117 -30.12 -3.14 1.15
C SER A 117 -31.52 -2.83 0.63
N PHE A 118 -31.67 -2.71 -0.69
CA PHE A 118 -32.94 -2.41 -1.33
C PHE A 118 -33.98 -3.49 -1.03
N VAL A 119 -33.64 -4.77 -1.24
CA VAL A 119 -34.55 -5.89 -0.97
C VAL A 119 -34.87 -6.01 0.52
N GLY A 120 -33.91 -5.77 1.40
CA GLY A 120 -34.14 -5.76 2.84
C GLY A 120 -35.13 -4.66 3.25
N TYR A 121 -35.07 -3.51 2.60
CA TYR A 121 -36.03 -2.43 2.81
C TYR A 121 -37.45 -2.82 2.40
N LEU A 122 -37.63 -3.48 1.25
CA LEU A 122 -38.96 -3.95 0.81
C LEU A 122 -39.61 -4.92 1.81
N TRP A 123 -38.81 -5.87 2.34
CA TRP A 123 -39.28 -6.79 3.40
C TRP A 123 -39.66 -6.06 4.68
N MET A 124 -38.87 -5.07 5.08
CA MET A 124 -39.16 -4.24 6.24
C MET A 124 -40.45 -3.44 6.03
N THR A 125 -40.65 -2.78 4.89
CA THR A 125 -41.92 -2.10 4.56
C THR A 125 -43.10 -3.06 4.63
N ALA A 126 -42.99 -4.25 4.02
CA ALA A 126 -44.06 -5.25 4.06
C ALA A 126 -44.38 -5.67 5.50
N LEU A 127 -43.37 -5.89 6.34
CA LEU A 127 -43.54 -6.22 7.76
C LEU A 127 -44.29 -5.10 8.50
N VAL A 128 -43.88 -3.84 8.30
CA VAL A 128 -44.52 -2.69 8.96
C VAL A 128 -45.98 -2.59 8.59
N SER A 129 -46.26 -2.57 7.29
CA SER A 129 -47.60 -2.29 6.77
C SER A 129 -48.56 -3.46 6.93
N ALA A 130 -48.06 -4.69 6.98
CA ALA A 130 -48.89 -5.87 7.19
C ALA A 130 -49.10 -6.21 8.67
N THR A 131 -48.22 -5.79 9.60
CA THR A 131 -48.27 -6.27 10.99
C THR A 131 -47.99 -5.22 12.06
N ILE A 132 -46.81 -4.58 12.06
CA ILE A 132 -46.37 -3.72 13.17
C ILE A 132 -47.30 -2.51 13.32
N TYR A 133 -47.52 -1.76 12.24
CA TYR A 133 -48.36 -0.56 12.24
C TYR A 133 -49.84 -0.92 12.47
N PRO A 134 -50.45 -1.88 11.74
CA PRO A 134 -51.86 -2.23 11.96
C PRO A 134 -52.21 -2.65 13.38
N LEU A 135 -51.35 -3.42 14.06
CA LEU A 135 -51.61 -3.86 15.44
C LEU A 135 -51.51 -2.69 16.43
N ALA A 136 -50.51 -1.83 16.28
CA ALA A 136 -50.41 -0.58 17.04
C ALA A 136 -51.65 0.30 16.83
N GLY A 137 -52.05 0.46 15.57
CA GLY A 137 -53.27 1.18 15.18
C GLY A 137 -54.53 0.57 15.75
N HIS A 138 -54.64 -0.77 15.83
CA HIS A 138 -55.78 -1.44 16.44
C HIS A 138 -55.90 -1.08 17.92
N TRP A 139 -54.79 -1.08 18.66
CA TRP A 139 -54.83 -0.77 20.08
C TRP A 139 -55.30 0.67 20.34
N ILE A 140 -54.88 1.61 19.48
CA ILE A 140 -55.06 3.05 19.66
C ILE A 140 -56.36 3.57 19.03
N TRP A 141 -56.72 3.15 17.82
CA TRP A 141 -57.79 3.75 17.00
C TRP A 141 -58.97 2.83 16.71
N ASN A 142 -58.87 1.53 17.01
CA ASN A 142 -60.08 0.71 17.05
C ASN A 142 -60.86 1.08 18.32
N PRO A 143 -62.18 1.36 18.25
CA PRO A 143 -62.98 1.69 19.44
C PRO A 143 -62.89 0.64 20.55
N ASP A 144 -62.75 -0.64 20.18
CA ASP A 144 -62.61 -1.76 21.11
C ASP A 144 -61.16 -2.09 21.47
N GLY A 145 -60.20 -1.38 20.87
CA GLY A 145 -58.77 -1.48 21.14
C GLY A 145 -58.45 -1.26 22.61
N TRP A 146 -57.52 -2.02 23.17
CA TRP A 146 -57.28 -1.98 24.62
C TRP A 146 -56.75 -0.62 25.11
N LEU A 147 -55.94 0.11 24.35
CA LEU A 147 -55.50 1.46 24.72
C LEU A 147 -56.63 2.47 24.55
N ALA A 148 -57.41 2.37 23.46
CA ALA A 148 -58.58 3.21 23.23
C ALA A 148 -59.58 3.12 24.40
N ARG A 149 -59.90 1.91 24.85
CA ARG A 149 -60.80 1.67 26.01
C ARG A 149 -60.26 2.21 27.33
N LEU A 150 -58.94 2.31 27.48
CA LEU A 150 -58.32 2.92 28.66
C LEU A 150 -58.34 4.46 28.61
N GLY A 151 -58.80 5.07 27.51
CA GLY A 151 -58.80 6.52 27.34
C GLY A 151 -57.49 7.09 26.80
N PHE A 152 -56.70 6.27 26.09
CA PHE A 152 -55.51 6.77 25.39
C PHE A 152 -55.94 7.65 24.22
N VAL A 153 -55.40 8.87 24.16
CA VAL A 153 -55.72 9.83 23.10
C VAL A 153 -54.48 10.08 22.26
N ASP A 154 -54.62 9.80 20.97
CA ASP A 154 -53.66 10.17 19.94
C ASP A 154 -54.44 10.57 18.69
N PHE A 155 -54.71 11.86 18.53
CA PHE A 155 -55.68 12.35 17.56
C PHE A 155 -55.35 12.00 16.10
N ALA A 156 -54.12 12.28 15.68
CA ALA A 156 -53.66 12.02 14.32
C ALA A 156 -52.44 11.10 14.26
N GLY A 157 -51.80 10.73 15.38
CA GLY A 157 -50.74 9.71 15.38
C GLY A 157 -49.33 10.17 15.77
N SER A 158 -49.16 10.99 16.82
CA SER A 158 -47.80 11.20 17.39
C SER A 158 -47.18 9.90 17.87
N THR A 159 -47.99 8.95 18.33
CA THR A 159 -47.55 7.59 18.70
C THR A 159 -47.91 6.58 17.62
N ALA A 160 -49.14 6.58 17.12
CA ALA A 160 -49.64 5.55 16.19
C ALA A 160 -48.89 5.51 14.85
N VAL A 161 -48.45 6.67 14.34
CA VAL A 161 -47.69 6.78 13.08
C VAL A 161 -46.24 7.14 13.38
N HIS A 162 -46.01 8.27 14.02
CA HIS A 162 -44.66 8.78 14.24
C HIS A 162 -43.91 7.98 15.31
N GLY A 163 -44.57 7.61 16.41
CA GLY A 163 -43.98 6.74 17.41
C GLY A 163 -43.61 5.38 16.84
N VAL A 164 -44.53 4.72 16.11
CA VAL A 164 -44.24 3.43 15.45
C VAL A 164 -43.07 3.55 14.49
N GLY A 165 -43.10 4.52 13.56
CA GLY A 165 -42.01 4.76 12.62
C GLY A 165 -40.69 5.09 13.31
N GLY A 166 -40.69 5.96 14.33
CA GLY A 166 -39.49 6.42 15.04
C GLY A 166 -38.86 5.35 15.92
N TRP A 167 -39.65 4.56 16.64
CA TRP A 167 -39.14 3.42 17.42
C TRP A 167 -38.61 2.32 16.52
N LEU A 168 -39.27 2.07 15.39
CA LEU A 168 -38.78 1.10 14.42
C LEU A 168 -37.54 1.59 13.68
N SER A 169 -37.41 2.90 13.41
CA SER A 169 -36.17 3.52 12.93
C SER A 169 -35.02 3.22 13.89
N LEU A 170 -35.21 3.45 15.19
CA LEU A 170 -34.21 3.11 16.20
C LEU A 170 -33.86 1.61 16.16
N ALA A 171 -34.86 0.74 16.12
CA ALA A 171 -34.66 -0.70 16.02
C ALA A 171 -33.84 -1.07 14.77
N ALA A 172 -34.19 -0.53 13.61
CA ALA A 172 -33.54 -0.83 12.35
C ALA A 172 -32.08 -0.34 12.31
N VAL A 173 -31.79 0.89 12.78
CA VAL A 173 -30.42 1.40 12.85
C VAL A 173 -29.56 0.62 13.84
N LEU A 174 -30.14 0.09 14.93
CA LEU A 174 -29.44 -0.80 15.88
C LEU A 174 -29.15 -2.19 15.29
N VAL A 175 -29.95 -2.68 14.33
CA VAL A 175 -29.69 -3.95 13.64
C VAL A 175 -28.60 -3.79 12.59
N ILE A 176 -28.68 -2.76 11.74
CA ILE A 176 -27.76 -2.58 10.61
C ILE A 176 -26.44 -1.88 11.01
N GLY A 177 -26.44 -1.11 12.10
CA GLY A 177 -25.27 -0.37 12.58
C GLY A 177 -24.94 0.90 11.78
N PRO A 178 -23.88 1.63 12.20
CA PRO A 178 -23.54 2.93 11.65
C PRO A 178 -22.90 2.86 10.26
N ARG A 179 -22.99 3.94 9.47
CA ARG A 179 -22.30 4.06 8.19
C ARG A 179 -20.79 3.99 8.36
N ALA A 180 -20.11 3.36 7.42
CA ALA A 180 -18.66 3.25 7.42
C ALA A 180 -18.01 4.65 7.49
N GLY A 181 -17.17 4.87 8.49
CA GLY A 181 -16.45 6.14 8.70
C GLY A 181 -17.17 7.21 9.52
N ARG A 182 -18.49 7.10 9.81
CA ARG A 182 -19.28 8.16 10.50
C ARG A 182 -18.71 8.66 11.82
N PHE A 183 -18.20 7.75 12.64
CA PHE A 183 -17.69 8.01 13.98
C PHE A 183 -16.15 7.82 14.07
N SER A 184 -15.46 7.87 12.93
CA SER A 184 -14.00 7.80 12.87
C SER A 184 -13.38 9.18 13.03
N SER A 185 -12.33 9.31 13.84
CA SER A 185 -11.56 10.56 13.97
C SER A 185 -10.77 10.93 12.71
N LYS A 186 -10.61 10.01 11.75
CA LYS A 186 -9.83 10.19 10.52
C LYS A 186 -10.68 10.47 9.28
N GLN A 187 -12.00 10.33 9.37
CA GLN A 187 -12.91 10.49 8.23
C GLN A 187 -14.06 11.43 8.60
N THR A 188 -14.06 12.62 8.03
CA THR A 188 -15.26 13.45 7.93
C THR A 188 -16.10 12.91 6.78
N LEU A 189 -17.33 12.46 7.07
CA LEU A 189 -18.27 12.13 6.00
C LEU A 189 -18.60 13.40 5.20
N ALA A 190 -18.73 13.24 3.89
CA ALA A 190 -19.18 14.29 3.00
C ALA A 190 -20.57 14.81 3.40
N SER A 191 -20.79 16.11 3.20
CA SER A 191 -22.04 16.81 3.47
C SER A 191 -23.19 16.30 2.59
N SER A 192 -24.41 16.62 3.03
CA SER A 192 -25.67 16.39 2.32
C SER A 192 -25.61 16.80 0.85
N HIS A 193 -26.27 16.03 -0.02
CA HIS A 193 -26.28 16.25 -1.47
C HIS A 193 -26.90 17.59 -1.87
N SER A 194 -28.05 17.94 -1.29
CA SER A 194 -28.78 19.17 -1.61
C SER A 194 -29.69 19.59 -0.45
N LEU A 195 -29.21 20.55 0.34
CA LEU A 195 -30.03 21.14 1.41
C LEU A 195 -31.22 21.93 0.87
N GLY A 196 -31.14 22.44 -0.37
CA GLY A 196 -32.28 23.05 -1.06
C GLY A 196 -33.40 22.04 -1.31
N THR A 197 -33.07 20.86 -1.83
CA THR A 197 -34.04 19.76 -2.03
C THR A 197 -34.62 19.31 -0.69
N ALA A 198 -33.80 19.19 0.36
CA ALA A 198 -34.27 18.84 1.70
C ALA A 198 -35.27 19.87 2.25
N THR A 199 -35.03 21.16 2.00
CA THR A 199 -35.90 22.26 2.39
C THR A 199 -37.25 22.17 1.67
N PHE A 200 -37.27 21.96 0.35
CA PHE A 200 -38.51 21.74 -0.40
C PHE A 200 -39.29 20.53 0.11
N GLY A 201 -38.60 19.42 0.42
CA GLY A 201 -39.22 18.25 1.03
C GLY A 201 -39.92 18.58 2.36
N THR A 202 -39.24 19.32 3.24
CA THR A 202 -39.80 19.76 4.52
C THR A 202 -41.01 20.67 4.36
N LEU A 203 -41.00 21.59 3.39
CA LEU A 203 -42.14 22.48 3.11
C LEU A 203 -43.35 21.70 2.58
N ILE A 204 -43.13 20.71 1.71
CA ILE A 204 -44.20 19.80 1.25
C ILE A 204 -44.77 19.01 2.44
N LEU A 205 -43.91 18.46 3.31
CA LEU A 205 -44.34 17.78 4.53
C LEU A 205 -45.16 18.69 5.44
N PHE A 206 -44.79 19.96 5.57
CA PHE A 206 -45.55 20.95 6.35
C PHE A 206 -46.97 21.12 5.80
N VAL A 207 -47.11 21.34 4.49
CA VAL A 207 -48.42 21.50 3.83
C VAL A 207 -49.24 20.21 3.96
N ALA A 208 -48.61 19.07 3.72
CA ALA A 208 -49.25 17.77 3.83
C ALA A 208 -49.78 17.48 5.24
N TRP A 209 -49.08 17.97 6.28
CA TRP A 209 -49.50 17.85 7.68
C TRP A 209 -50.85 18.53 7.99
N LEU A 210 -51.24 19.53 7.19
CA LEU A 210 -52.56 20.13 7.29
C LEU A 210 -53.65 19.12 6.91
N GLY A 211 -53.42 18.31 5.88
CA GLY A 211 -54.29 17.19 5.53
C GLY A 211 -54.23 16.07 6.58
N PHE A 212 -53.04 15.80 7.13
CA PHE A 212 -52.83 14.78 8.14
C PHE A 212 -53.66 15.05 9.41
N ASN A 213 -53.48 16.24 10.01
CA ASN A 213 -54.19 16.62 11.23
C ASN A 213 -55.65 17.00 10.94
N GLY A 214 -55.91 17.82 9.91
CA GLY A 214 -57.26 18.25 9.57
C GLY A 214 -58.17 17.10 9.14
N GLY A 215 -57.63 16.15 8.37
CA GLY A 215 -58.34 14.96 7.92
C GLY A 215 -58.65 13.97 9.05
N SER A 216 -57.86 13.95 10.12
CA SER A 216 -58.07 13.08 11.29
C SER A 216 -59.35 13.42 12.06
N ARG A 217 -59.97 14.57 11.78
CA ARG A 217 -61.34 14.87 12.24
C ARG A 217 -62.42 14.01 11.56
N LEU A 218 -62.10 13.41 10.42
CA LEU A 218 -62.94 12.56 9.56
C LEU A 218 -64.20 13.25 8.99
N ALA A 219 -64.36 14.55 9.21
CA ALA A 219 -65.48 15.35 8.75
C ALA A 219 -65.10 16.84 8.73
N LEU A 220 -65.74 17.62 7.85
CA LEU A 220 -65.53 19.06 7.79
C LEU A 220 -66.42 19.76 8.84
N THR A 221 -65.84 20.05 10.00
CA THR A 221 -66.54 20.63 11.15
C THR A 221 -65.96 22.00 11.54
N PRO A 222 -66.67 22.81 12.36
CA PRO A 222 -66.16 24.08 12.87
C PRO A 222 -64.84 23.99 13.67
N ASP A 223 -64.44 22.79 14.10
CA ASP A 223 -63.19 22.57 14.83
C ASP A 223 -61.96 22.50 13.91
N VAL A 224 -62.15 22.19 12.62
CA VAL A 224 -61.07 22.00 11.64
C VAL A 224 -60.14 23.22 11.55
N PRO A 225 -60.62 24.48 11.45
CA PRO A 225 -59.74 25.65 11.44
C PRO A 225 -58.80 25.74 12.65
N LEU A 226 -59.27 25.38 13.85
CA LEU A 226 -58.44 25.39 15.06
C LEU A 226 -57.36 24.30 14.99
N ILE A 227 -57.71 23.10 14.52
CA ILE A 227 -56.76 22.00 14.30
C ILE A 227 -55.63 22.44 13.36
N LEU A 228 -55.98 23.09 12.25
CA LEU A 228 -55.00 23.58 11.28
C LEU A 228 -54.15 24.71 11.85
N LEU A 229 -54.75 25.66 12.56
CA LEU A 229 -54.03 26.74 13.23
C LEU A 229 -53.00 26.21 14.24
N ASN A 230 -53.42 25.28 15.10
CA ASN A 230 -52.53 24.64 16.09
C ASN A 230 -51.38 23.90 15.39
N THR A 231 -51.67 23.23 14.27
CA THR A 231 -50.66 22.52 13.46
C THR A 231 -49.59 23.49 12.93
N ILE A 232 -50.01 24.60 12.32
CA ILE A 232 -49.11 25.62 11.77
C ILE A 232 -48.24 26.22 12.89
N LEU A 233 -48.87 26.63 14.00
CA LEU A 233 -48.14 27.24 15.11
C LEU A 233 -47.14 26.29 15.75
N GLY A 234 -47.50 25.01 15.92
CA GLY A 234 -46.60 23.97 16.43
C GLY A 234 -45.38 23.76 15.53
N GLY A 235 -45.58 23.62 14.22
CA GLY A 235 -44.49 23.48 13.26
C GLY A 235 -43.56 24.70 13.23
N CYS A 236 -44.11 25.92 13.20
CA CYS A 236 -43.34 27.16 13.23
C CYS A 236 -42.50 27.30 14.53
N ALA A 237 -43.08 26.99 15.68
CA ALA A 237 -42.37 27.05 16.96
C ALA A 237 -41.25 26.01 17.06
N GLY A 238 -41.48 24.80 16.52
CA GLY A 238 -40.46 23.77 16.39
C GLY A 238 -39.29 24.21 15.50
N ALA A 239 -39.57 24.86 14.36
CA ALA A 239 -38.54 25.39 13.46
C ALA A 239 -37.62 26.40 14.17
N LEU A 240 -38.21 27.38 14.86
CA LEU A 240 -37.47 28.45 15.54
C LEU A 240 -36.62 27.91 16.70
N THR A 241 -37.13 26.95 17.46
CA THR A 241 -36.39 26.34 18.57
C THR A 241 -35.30 25.40 18.09
N GLY A 242 -35.53 24.61 17.03
CA GLY A 242 -34.49 23.80 16.39
C GLY A 242 -33.34 24.67 15.89
N LEU A 243 -33.65 25.76 15.18
CA LEU A 243 -32.68 26.75 14.73
C LEU A 243 -31.89 27.35 15.90
N PHE A 244 -32.59 27.82 16.93
CA PHE A 244 -31.95 28.48 18.07
C PHE A 244 -31.04 27.52 18.86
N ALA A 245 -31.49 26.29 19.11
CA ALA A 245 -30.71 25.28 19.82
C ALA A 245 -29.45 24.91 19.02
N ALA A 246 -29.60 24.69 17.71
CA ALA A 246 -28.48 24.39 16.83
C ALA A 246 -27.50 25.55 16.74
N TRP A 247 -27.97 26.79 16.60
CA TRP A 247 -27.11 27.97 16.59
C TRP A 247 -26.33 28.09 17.89
N LYS A 248 -26.99 27.93 19.05
CA LYS A 248 -26.31 27.98 20.35
C LYS A 248 -25.28 26.85 20.52
N GLY A 249 -25.58 25.63 20.05
CA GLY A 249 -24.71 24.47 20.21
C GLY A 249 -23.56 24.40 19.20
N LYS A 250 -23.79 24.76 17.94
CA LYS A 250 -22.83 24.67 16.82
C LYS A 250 -22.12 26.00 16.51
N GLY A 251 -22.59 27.12 17.05
CA GLY A 251 -22.05 28.47 16.81
C GLY A 251 -22.52 29.13 15.51
N LEU A 252 -23.29 28.43 14.67
CA LEU A 252 -23.84 28.92 13.41
C LEU A 252 -25.25 28.36 13.13
N PRO A 253 -26.10 29.08 12.39
CA PRO A 253 -27.39 28.56 11.92
C PRO A 253 -27.22 27.27 11.11
N ASP A 254 -27.82 26.19 11.59
CA ASP A 254 -27.77 24.87 10.94
C ASP A 254 -29.13 24.54 10.33
N LEU A 255 -29.14 24.36 9.00
CA LEU A 255 -30.37 24.10 8.26
C LEU A 255 -30.95 22.70 8.57
N PRO A 256 -30.19 21.58 8.55
CA PRO A 256 -30.72 20.27 8.94
C PRO A 256 -31.44 20.24 10.29
N ASP A 257 -30.87 20.83 11.34
CA ASP A 257 -31.51 20.89 12.66
C ASP A 257 -32.77 21.78 12.66
N THR A 258 -32.79 22.83 11.84
CA THR A 258 -33.97 23.69 11.65
C THR A 258 -35.10 22.92 10.95
N LEU A 259 -34.78 22.15 9.91
CA LEU A 259 -35.74 21.29 9.21
C LEU A 259 -36.30 20.22 10.17
N ASN A 260 -35.42 19.54 10.92
CA ASN A 260 -35.82 18.56 11.93
C ASN A 260 -36.63 19.18 13.07
N GLY A 261 -36.30 20.39 13.52
CA GLY A 261 -37.10 21.13 14.49
C GLY A 261 -38.52 21.42 13.99
N THR A 262 -38.65 21.80 12.72
CA THR A 262 -39.94 22.02 12.05
C THR A 262 -40.79 20.75 12.09
N LEU A 263 -40.22 19.63 11.63
CA LEU A 263 -40.90 18.34 11.60
C LEU A 263 -41.22 17.84 13.02
N ALA A 264 -40.32 18.00 13.98
CA ALA A 264 -40.54 17.61 15.36
C ALA A 264 -41.68 18.40 16.03
N GLY A 265 -41.81 19.70 15.72
CA GLY A 265 -42.94 20.51 16.16
C GLY A 265 -44.27 20.00 15.59
N LEU A 266 -44.29 19.63 14.31
CA LEU A 266 -45.45 19.01 13.66
C LEU A 266 -45.77 17.63 14.25
N VAL A 267 -44.77 16.79 14.51
CA VAL A 267 -44.95 15.50 15.20
C VAL A 267 -45.55 15.71 16.59
N ALA A 268 -45.02 16.65 17.37
CA ALA A 268 -45.46 16.88 18.75
C ALA A 268 -46.92 17.36 18.84
N ILE A 269 -47.41 18.12 17.87
CA ILE A 269 -48.79 18.63 17.87
C ILE A 269 -49.82 17.57 17.44
N THR A 270 -49.39 16.50 16.78
CA THR A 270 -50.24 15.54 16.08
C THR A 270 -51.22 14.80 17.01
N ALA A 271 -50.82 14.49 18.25
CA ALA A 271 -51.70 13.82 19.22
C ALA A 271 -52.76 14.73 19.85
N ASN A 272 -52.54 16.06 19.86
CA ASN A 272 -53.25 16.99 20.73
C ASN A 272 -53.88 18.20 20.02
N CYS A 273 -53.61 18.42 18.73
CA CYS A 273 -54.01 19.64 17.99
C CYS A 273 -55.53 19.95 18.01
N HIS A 274 -56.39 18.95 18.23
CA HIS A 274 -57.84 19.10 18.37
C HIS A 274 -58.31 19.61 19.75
N ALA A 275 -57.49 19.46 20.80
CA ALA A 275 -57.93 19.61 22.19
C ALA A 275 -57.17 20.70 22.96
N ILE A 276 -56.38 21.53 22.29
CA ILE A 276 -55.49 22.51 22.93
C ILE A 276 -55.68 23.94 22.41
N THR A 277 -55.10 24.90 23.13
CA THR A 277 -55.08 26.30 22.72
C THR A 277 -53.93 26.60 21.75
N PRO A 278 -54.04 27.67 20.94
CA PRO A 278 -52.93 28.14 20.09
C PRO A 278 -51.63 28.41 20.86
N LEU A 279 -51.72 28.95 22.09
CA LEU A 279 -50.54 29.17 22.93
C LEU A 279 -49.92 27.84 23.37
N ALA A 280 -50.73 26.88 23.81
CA ALA A 280 -50.23 25.55 24.12
C ALA A 280 -49.59 24.89 22.89
N ALA A 281 -50.15 25.09 21.70
CA ALA A 281 -49.58 24.57 20.45
C ALA A 281 -48.16 25.10 20.19
N ILE A 282 -47.92 26.40 20.41
CA ILE A 282 -46.58 27.01 20.32
C ILE A 282 -45.64 26.35 21.32
N LEU A 283 -46.05 26.20 22.58
CA LEU A 283 -45.20 25.61 23.64
C LEU A 283 -44.86 24.14 23.36
N ILE A 284 -45.85 23.35 22.92
CA ILE A 284 -45.68 21.94 22.58
C ILE A 284 -44.75 21.80 21.38
N GLY A 285 -44.95 22.60 20.33
CA GLY A 285 -44.09 22.61 19.14
C GLY A 285 -42.66 23.02 19.45
N ALA A 286 -42.47 24.10 20.22
CA ALA A 286 -41.18 24.58 20.70
C ALA A 286 -40.42 23.50 21.49
N MET A 287 -41.09 22.83 22.42
CA MET A 287 -40.49 21.73 23.17
C MET A 287 -40.20 20.52 22.28
N GLY A 288 -41.04 20.24 21.27
CA GLY A 288 -40.79 19.19 20.28
C GLY A 288 -39.48 19.42 19.52
N GLY A 289 -39.23 20.66 19.06
CA GLY A 289 -37.98 21.03 18.40
C GLY A 289 -36.74 20.85 19.29
N LEU A 290 -36.83 21.28 20.57
CA LEU A 290 -35.75 21.07 21.55
C LEU A 290 -35.50 19.59 21.86
N VAL A 291 -36.57 18.82 22.06
CA VAL A 291 -36.48 17.37 22.33
C VAL A 291 -35.80 16.65 21.17
N ALA A 292 -36.16 16.95 19.93
CA ALA A 292 -35.52 16.35 18.76
C ALA A 292 -34.03 16.74 18.67
N TYR A 293 -33.68 18.00 18.89
CA TYR A 293 -32.27 18.43 18.89
C TYR A 293 -31.42 17.66 19.91
N TYR A 294 -31.85 17.62 21.17
CA TYR A 294 -31.11 16.91 22.22
C TYR A 294 -31.13 15.39 22.04
N ALA A 295 -32.21 14.82 21.50
CA ALA A 295 -32.26 13.40 21.15
C ALA A 295 -31.25 13.06 20.05
N THR A 296 -31.09 13.90 19.02
CA THR A 296 -30.05 13.73 18.00
C THR A 296 -28.66 13.71 18.62
N LEU A 297 -28.34 14.68 19.50
CA LEU A 297 -27.06 14.70 20.20
C LEU A 297 -26.83 13.45 21.07
N ALA A 298 -27.89 12.94 21.71
CA ALA A 298 -27.81 11.71 22.49
C ALA A 298 -27.51 10.50 21.60
N LEU A 299 -28.19 10.36 20.45
CA LEU A 299 -27.93 9.29 19.49
C LEU A 299 -26.48 9.33 18.98
N GLU A 300 -25.97 10.53 18.65
CA GLU A 300 -24.58 10.71 18.23
C GLU A 300 -23.59 10.35 19.35
N HIS A 301 -23.87 10.72 20.59
CA HIS A 301 -23.06 10.35 21.76
C HIS A 301 -22.96 8.83 21.93
N PHE A 302 -24.08 8.12 21.73
CA PHE A 302 -24.12 6.65 21.75
C PHE A 302 -23.66 5.99 20.44
N ARG A 303 -23.16 6.77 19.48
CA ARG A 303 -22.71 6.29 18.16
C ARG A 303 -23.79 5.54 17.37
N ILE A 304 -25.04 5.98 17.52
CA ILE A 304 -26.18 5.51 16.74
C ILE A 304 -26.33 6.44 15.55
N ASP A 305 -26.19 5.91 14.34
CA ASP A 305 -26.21 6.68 13.09
C ASP A 305 -27.60 6.62 12.45
N ASP A 306 -28.40 7.65 12.73
CA ASP A 306 -29.63 7.97 12.03
C ASP A 306 -29.34 9.07 11.00
N VAL A 307 -29.57 8.79 9.72
CA VAL A 307 -29.08 9.66 8.62
C VAL A 307 -29.85 10.97 8.56
N VAL A 308 -31.15 10.95 8.83
CA VAL A 308 -32.03 12.13 8.74
C VAL A 308 -32.52 12.60 10.10
N GLY A 309 -32.25 11.86 11.18
CA GLY A 309 -32.76 12.15 12.52
C GLY A 309 -34.19 11.67 12.75
N ALA A 310 -34.64 10.66 12.00
CA ALA A 310 -36.02 10.17 12.06
C ALA A 310 -36.42 9.68 13.46
N THR A 311 -35.50 9.02 14.17
CA THR A 311 -35.69 8.55 15.55
C THR A 311 -35.95 9.72 16.51
N ALA A 312 -35.21 10.82 16.36
CA ALA A 312 -35.36 12.00 17.19
C ALA A 312 -36.65 12.77 16.86
N VAL A 313 -36.89 13.01 15.57
CA VAL A 313 -38.07 13.74 15.09
C VAL A 313 -39.36 12.99 15.38
N HIS A 314 -39.43 11.71 15.05
CA HIS A 314 -40.68 10.94 15.14
C HIS A 314 -40.82 10.19 16.45
N GLY A 315 -39.73 9.58 16.95
CA GLY A 315 -39.73 8.85 18.22
C GLY A 315 -39.75 9.81 19.41
N ALA A 316 -38.69 10.59 19.60
CA ALA A 316 -38.56 11.44 20.80
C ALA A 316 -39.60 12.57 20.85
N ALA A 317 -39.83 13.30 19.75
CA ALA A 317 -40.87 14.32 19.73
C ALA A 317 -42.29 13.71 19.78
N GLY A 318 -42.48 12.49 19.26
CA GLY A 318 -43.75 11.74 19.38
C GLY A 318 -44.09 11.36 20.82
N ILE A 319 -43.08 10.91 21.60
CA ILE A 319 -43.20 10.70 23.05
C ILE A 319 -43.66 11.99 23.73
N TRP A 320 -42.96 13.10 23.46
CA TRP A 320 -43.30 14.40 24.04
C TRP A 320 -44.73 14.84 23.69
N GLY A 321 -45.10 14.79 22.40
CA GLY A 321 -46.42 15.19 21.92
C GLY A 321 -47.56 14.37 22.55
N THR A 322 -47.31 13.07 22.76
CA THR A 322 -48.28 12.16 23.37
C THR A 322 -48.44 12.42 24.86
N LEU A 323 -47.35 12.70 25.59
CA LEU A 323 -47.42 13.09 27.00
C LEU A 323 -48.06 14.48 27.17
N ALA A 324 -47.81 15.39 26.22
CA ALA A 324 -48.38 16.74 26.21
C ALA A 324 -49.91 16.75 26.12
N VAL A 325 -50.54 15.68 25.60
CA VAL A 325 -52.01 15.50 25.63
C VAL A 325 -52.55 15.66 27.05
N ALA A 326 -51.95 14.98 28.03
CA ALA A 326 -52.41 15.07 29.42
C ALA A 326 -52.06 16.41 30.08
N LEU A 327 -50.97 17.05 29.65
CA LEU A 327 -50.50 18.32 30.22
C LEU A 327 -51.32 19.53 29.76
N PHE A 328 -51.72 19.57 28.49
CA PHE A 328 -52.34 20.73 27.87
C PHE A 328 -53.73 20.48 27.29
N GLY A 329 -54.12 19.21 27.10
CA GLY A 329 -55.41 18.85 26.54
C GLY A 329 -56.56 19.24 27.46
N ARG A 330 -57.60 19.84 26.89
CA ARG A 330 -58.81 20.21 27.61
C ARG A 330 -59.67 18.97 27.83
N PRO A 331 -59.94 18.56 29.09
CA PRO A 331 -60.67 17.32 29.38
C PRO A 331 -62.02 17.21 28.66
N GLU A 332 -62.71 18.33 28.46
CA GLU A 332 -64.01 18.39 27.78
C GLU A 332 -63.90 18.05 26.28
N LEU A 333 -62.75 18.33 25.66
CA LEU A 333 -62.48 18.04 24.26
C LEU A 333 -61.85 16.65 24.06
N LEU A 334 -61.10 16.16 25.05
CA LEU A 334 -60.51 14.81 25.02
C LEU A 334 -61.59 13.72 25.12
N GLY A 335 -62.66 13.97 25.86
CA GLY A 335 -63.82 13.06 25.92
C GLY A 335 -63.56 11.72 26.63
N THR A 336 -62.46 11.59 27.36
CA THR A 336 -62.06 10.32 28.03
C THR A 336 -62.70 10.12 29.41
N GLY A 337 -63.21 11.19 30.03
CA GLY A 337 -63.70 11.17 31.41
C GLY A 337 -62.60 11.01 32.47
N LEU A 338 -61.32 11.02 32.07
CA LEU A 338 -60.19 10.86 32.99
C LEU A 338 -59.73 12.21 33.56
N ALA A 339 -59.35 12.19 34.83
CA ALA A 339 -58.62 13.30 35.44
C ALA A 339 -57.15 13.32 34.95
N PHE A 340 -56.42 14.38 35.31
CA PHE A 340 -55.03 14.59 34.90
C PHE A 340 -54.10 13.39 35.11
N TRP A 341 -53.99 12.85 36.34
CA TRP A 341 -53.05 11.78 36.65
C TRP A 341 -53.38 10.45 35.92
N PRO A 342 -54.64 9.99 35.88
CA PRO A 342 -55.02 8.85 35.05
C PRO A 342 -54.75 9.09 33.56
N GLN A 343 -55.07 10.28 33.02
CA GLN A 343 -54.81 10.58 31.61
C GLN A 343 -53.31 10.51 31.32
N LEU A 344 -52.46 11.14 32.14
CA LEU A 344 -51.00 11.09 31.99
C LEU A 344 -50.47 9.64 32.07
N GLY A 345 -50.99 8.85 33.02
CA GLY A 345 -50.64 7.44 33.16
C GLY A 345 -50.97 6.62 31.92
N VAL A 346 -52.16 6.83 31.33
CA VAL A 346 -52.59 6.14 30.11
C VAL A 346 -51.77 6.60 28.90
N GLN A 347 -51.47 7.90 28.77
CA GLN A 347 -50.56 8.40 27.72
C GLN A 347 -49.18 7.75 27.82
N ALA A 348 -48.60 7.69 29.01
CA ALA A 348 -47.30 7.06 29.25
C ALA A 348 -47.32 5.55 28.97
N LEU A 349 -48.40 4.86 29.37
CA LEU A 349 -48.61 3.45 29.07
C LEU A 349 -48.67 3.19 27.55
N GLY A 350 -49.40 4.01 26.81
CA GLY A 350 -49.48 3.91 25.35
C GLY A 350 -48.13 4.10 24.69
N VAL A 351 -47.38 5.14 25.07
CA VAL A 351 -46.01 5.36 24.59
C VAL A 351 -45.12 4.14 24.88
N ALA A 352 -45.15 3.61 26.10
CA ALA A 352 -44.33 2.48 26.50
C ALA A 352 -44.71 1.19 25.76
N ALA A 353 -46.00 0.91 25.62
CA ALA A 353 -46.50 -0.28 24.93
C ALA A 353 -46.12 -0.26 23.44
N ILE A 354 -46.25 0.89 22.79
CA ILE A 354 -45.90 1.06 21.37
C ILE A 354 -44.39 1.06 21.19
N GLY A 355 -43.63 1.68 22.09
CA GLY A 355 -42.17 1.58 22.11
C GLY A 355 -41.67 0.15 22.28
N LEU A 356 -42.33 -0.65 23.12
CA LEU A 356 -42.03 -2.07 23.29
C LEU A 356 -42.36 -2.86 22.01
N TRP A 357 -43.52 -2.63 21.42
CA TRP A 357 -43.96 -3.34 20.22
C TRP A 357 -43.14 -2.97 18.97
N ALA A 358 -43.14 -1.69 18.59
CA ALA A 358 -42.44 -1.22 17.39
C ALA A 358 -40.91 -1.18 17.56
N GLY A 359 -40.42 -0.88 18.77
CA GLY A 359 -38.99 -0.86 19.07
C GLY A 359 -38.43 -2.25 19.33
N LEU A 360 -38.77 -2.88 20.46
CA LEU A 360 -38.20 -4.19 20.81
C LEU A 360 -38.74 -5.31 19.91
N GLY A 361 -40.05 -5.37 19.68
CA GLY A 361 -40.66 -6.35 18.76
C GLY A 361 -40.14 -6.17 17.33
N GLY A 362 -40.10 -4.93 16.84
CA GLY A 362 -39.49 -4.58 15.57
C GLY A 362 -38.03 -5.02 15.46
N TRP A 363 -37.22 -4.77 16.49
CA TRP A 363 -35.81 -5.20 16.53
C TRP A 363 -35.66 -6.72 16.44
N LEU A 364 -36.48 -7.49 17.18
CA LEU A 364 -36.47 -8.95 17.13
C LEU A 364 -36.83 -9.47 15.73
N LEU A 365 -37.88 -8.93 15.12
CA LEU A 365 -38.35 -9.31 13.79
C LEU A 365 -37.34 -8.92 12.71
N LEU A 366 -36.77 -7.72 12.76
CA LEU A 366 -35.74 -7.29 11.83
C LEU A 366 -34.45 -8.12 11.97
N ARG A 367 -34.06 -8.51 13.18
CA ARG A 367 -32.94 -9.46 13.36
C ARG A 367 -33.22 -10.82 12.75
N LEU A 368 -34.46 -11.31 12.86
CA LEU A 368 -34.87 -12.55 12.24
C LEU A 368 -34.79 -12.45 10.71
N ILE A 369 -35.33 -11.38 10.12
CA ILE A 369 -35.22 -11.12 8.68
C ILE A 369 -33.75 -11.05 8.27
N ASN A 370 -32.92 -10.31 9.01
CA ASN A 370 -31.50 -10.12 8.73
C ASN A 370 -30.70 -11.44 8.70
N ARG A 371 -31.19 -12.51 9.33
CA ARG A 371 -30.57 -13.84 9.28
C ARG A 371 -30.71 -14.51 7.92
N TYR A 372 -31.80 -14.24 7.20
CA TYR A 372 -32.11 -14.86 5.91
C TYR A 372 -31.88 -13.91 4.73
N GLN A 373 -32.23 -12.65 4.91
CA GLN A 373 -32.04 -11.58 3.93
C GLN A 373 -31.23 -10.46 4.58
N PRO A 374 -29.95 -10.27 4.20
CA PRO A 374 -29.12 -9.21 4.76
C PRO A 374 -29.77 -7.85 4.60
N LEU A 375 -29.99 -7.15 5.72
CA LEU A 375 -30.55 -5.80 5.73
C LEU A 375 -29.50 -4.74 5.41
N ARG A 376 -28.21 -5.05 5.57
CA ARG A 376 -27.10 -4.15 5.23
C ARG A 376 -26.38 -4.63 3.97
N VAL A 377 -26.01 -3.70 3.09
CA VAL A 377 -25.14 -4.00 1.95
C VAL A 377 -23.70 -4.28 2.39
N GLY A 378 -22.91 -4.89 1.50
CA GLY A 378 -21.48 -5.10 1.73
C GLY A 378 -20.67 -3.80 1.76
N PRO A 379 -19.47 -3.79 2.39
CA PRO A 379 -18.65 -2.57 2.54
C PRO A 379 -18.30 -1.87 1.22
N GLU A 380 -18.05 -2.64 0.16
CA GLU A 380 -17.72 -2.08 -1.14
C GLU A 380 -18.93 -1.41 -1.81
N ALA A 381 -20.12 -2.02 -1.71
CA ALA A 381 -21.36 -1.43 -2.20
C ALA A 381 -21.68 -0.11 -1.48
N GLU A 382 -21.49 -0.06 -0.16
CA GLU A 382 -21.63 1.18 0.63
C GLU A 382 -20.58 2.25 0.23
N ARG A 383 -19.36 1.83 -0.13
CA ARG A 383 -18.28 2.72 -0.56
C ARG A 383 -18.58 3.33 -1.93
N VAL A 384 -18.93 2.52 -2.92
CA VAL A 384 -19.25 2.98 -4.28
C VAL A 384 -20.56 3.78 -4.29
N GLY A 385 -21.55 3.39 -3.49
CA GLY A 385 -22.87 4.02 -3.42
C GLY A 385 -23.96 3.14 -4.04
N LEU A 386 -25.14 3.20 -3.45
CA LEU A 386 -26.25 2.31 -3.77
C LEU A 386 -26.90 2.61 -5.12
N ASN A 387 -26.70 3.81 -5.67
CA ASN A 387 -27.12 4.12 -7.05
C ASN A 387 -26.43 3.16 -8.03
N VAL A 388 -25.13 2.91 -7.86
CA VAL A 388 -24.37 2.00 -8.72
C VAL A 388 -24.59 0.56 -8.29
N ALA A 389 -24.38 0.27 -7.00
CA ALA A 389 -24.27 -1.10 -6.52
C ALA A 389 -25.58 -1.89 -6.58
N GLU A 390 -26.74 -1.23 -6.46
CA GLU A 390 -28.04 -1.91 -6.49
C GLU A 390 -28.87 -1.54 -7.72
N HIS A 391 -28.68 -0.35 -8.29
CA HIS A 391 -29.50 0.15 -9.40
C HIS A 391 -28.75 0.26 -10.73
N GLY A 392 -27.46 -0.10 -10.76
CA GLY A 392 -26.65 -0.03 -11.98
C GLY A 392 -26.56 1.36 -12.58
N ALA A 393 -26.88 2.41 -11.81
CA ALA A 393 -26.90 3.76 -12.32
C ALA A 393 -25.47 4.21 -12.59
N SER A 394 -25.20 4.54 -13.84
CA SER A 394 -24.05 5.35 -14.18
C SER A 394 -24.46 6.81 -14.23
N THR A 395 -23.64 7.67 -13.63
CA THR A 395 -23.59 9.08 -14.00
C THR A 395 -22.30 9.29 -14.77
N GLU A 396 -22.21 10.32 -15.60
CA GLU A 396 -20.96 10.64 -16.30
C GLU A 396 -19.77 10.70 -15.34
N ILE A 397 -19.96 11.24 -14.13
CA ILE A 397 -18.92 11.33 -13.10
C ILE A 397 -18.51 9.94 -12.57
N ILE A 398 -19.47 9.02 -12.42
CA ILE A 398 -19.19 7.65 -11.98
C ILE A 398 -18.46 6.90 -13.10
N ASP A 399 -18.90 7.03 -14.34
CA ASP A 399 -18.27 6.41 -15.50
C ASP A 399 -16.83 6.91 -15.68
N LEU A 400 -16.63 8.22 -15.50
CA LEU A 400 -15.31 8.86 -15.54
C LEU A 400 -14.39 8.25 -14.47
N LEU A 401 -14.84 8.23 -13.22
CA LEU A 401 -14.06 7.68 -12.12
C LEU A 401 -13.78 6.18 -12.29
N SER A 402 -14.74 5.43 -12.84
CA SER A 402 -14.60 4.00 -13.11
C SER A 402 -13.52 3.75 -14.16
N GLU A 403 -13.53 4.49 -15.28
CA GLU A 403 -12.53 4.34 -16.33
C GLU A 403 -11.15 4.87 -15.91
N MET A 404 -11.07 5.98 -15.18
CA MET A 404 -9.81 6.44 -14.56
C MET A 404 -9.23 5.36 -13.64
N GLY A 405 -10.08 4.73 -12.83
CA GLY A 405 -9.69 3.61 -11.96
C GLY A 405 -9.18 2.40 -12.75
N ARG A 406 -9.79 2.12 -13.91
CA ARG A 406 -9.41 1.03 -14.80
C ARG A 406 -8.03 1.26 -15.43
N HIS A 407 -7.77 2.45 -15.95
CA HIS A 407 -6.45 2.85 -16.46
C HIS A 407 -5.37 2.70 -15.37
N ARG A 408 -5.66 3.15 -14.15
CA ARG A 408 -4.73 3.04 -13.01
C ARG A 408 -4.37 1.59 -12.65
N VAL A 409 -5.35 0.68 -12.65
CA VAL A 409 -5.13 -0.73 -12.25
C VAL A 409 -4.49 -1.54 -13.36
N ARG A 410 -4.88 -1.31 -14.62
CA ARG A 410 -4.40 -2.09 -15.78
C ARG A 410 -3.13 -1.54 -16.42
N GLY A 411 -2.78 -0.28 -16.16
CA GLY A 411 -1.67 0.39 -16.83
C GLY A 411 -1.94 0.70 -18.31
N GLU A 412 -3.21 0.70 -18.72
CA GLU A 412 -3.65 1.00 -20.10
C GLU A 412 -3.73 2.53 -20.28
N PHE A 413 -2.61 3.16 -20.63
CA PHE A 413 -2.51 4.62 -20.84
C PHE A 413 -2.51 5.04 -22.31
N THR A 414 -2.92 4.17 -23.23
CA THR A 414 -2.86 4.46 -24.68
C THR A 414 -4.19 4.93 -25.25
N GLN A 415 -5.28 4.78 -24.51
CA GLN A 415 -6.62 5.17 -24.94
C GLN A 415 -7.13 6.31 -24.06
N GLY A 416 -7.59 7.40 -24.68
CA GLY A 416 -8.22 8.51 -23.96
C GLY A 416 -9.65 8.17 -23.54
N LEU A 417 -10.09 8.77 -22.43
CA LEU A 417 -11.48 8.77 -21.97
C LEU A 417 -12.36 9.54 -22.97
N LYS A 418 -13.55 9.00 -23.26
CA LYS A 418 -14.52 9.59 -24.19
C LYS A 418 -15.74 10.11 -23.42
N PHE A 419 -15.81 11.42 -23.22
CA PHE A 419 -16.91 12.12 -22.56
C PHE A 419 -17.31 13.36 -23.37
N GLU A 420 -18.52 13.85 -23.16
CA GLU A 420 -19.03 15.01 -23.91
C GLU A 420 -18.30 16.30 -23.48
N PRO A 421 -17.60 17.03 -24.38
CA PRO A 421 -16.64 18.07 -24.01
C PRO A 421 -17.18 19.26 -23.21
N PHE A 422 -18.50 19.45 -23.21
CA PHE A 422 -19.16 20.62 -22.61
C PHE A 422 -19.82 20.33 -21.26
N THR A 423 -19.66 19.12 -20.73
CA THR A 423 -20.09 18.78 -19.36
C THR A 423 -18.93 18.99 -18.39
N GLU A 424 -19.21 19.21 -17.10
CA GLU A 424 -18.19 19.29 -16.05
C GLU A 424 -17.29 18.04 -16.06
N VAL A 425 -17.88 16.89 -16.37
CA VAL A 425 -17.19 15.61 -16.48
C VAL A 425 -16.30 15.56 -17.72
N GLY A 426 -16.78 16.05 -18.87
CA GLY A 426 -16.00 16.15 -20.10
C GLY A 426 -14.76 17.03 -19.94
N GLN A 427 -14.86 18.12 -19.17
CA GLN A 427 -13.70 18.95 -18.84
C GLN A 427 -12.66 18.18 -18.03
N ILE A 428 -13.08 17.45 -16.98
CA ILE A 428 -12.18 16.60 -16.19
C ILE A 428 -11.56 15.49 -17.06
N ALA A 429 -12.35 14.86 -17.93
CA ALA A 429 -11.87 13.84 -18.86
C ALA A 429 -10.78 14.39 -19.81
N THR A 430 -10.97 15.62 -20.28
CA THR A 430 -10.01 16.30 -21.18
C THR A 430 -8.67 16.51 -20.48
N GLU A 431 -8.68 17.10 -19.28
CA GLU A 431 -7.46 17.30 -18.48
C GLU A 431 -6.75 15.97 -18.16
N TYR A 432 -7.52 14.93 -17.81
CA TYR A 432 -6.96 13.61 -17.56
C TYR A 432 -6.34 12.98 -18.82
N ASN A 433 -6.95 13.17 -19.99
CA ASN A 433 -6.40 12.70 -21.26
C ASN A 433 -5.06 13.37 -21.60
N GLU A 434 -4.88 14.66 -21.27
CA GLU A 434 -3.58 15.33 -21.42
C GLU A 434 -2.50 14.72 -20.52
N VAL A 435 -2.85 14.39 -19.27
CA VAL A 435 -1.95 13.69 -18.36
C VAL A 435 -1.56 12.32 -18.91
N ILE A 436 -2.53 11.55 -19.39
CA ILE A 436 -2.28 10.23 -20.00
C ILE A 436 -1.36 10.35 -21.21
N ALA A 437 -1.60 11.30 -22.11
CA ALA A 437 -0.78 11.50 -23.30
C ALA A 437 0.69 11.73 -22.92
N LYS A 438 0.93 12.55 -21.90
CA LYS A 438 2.29 12.82 -21.39
C LYS A 438 2.95 11.59 -20.76
N VAL A 439 2.18 10.76 -20.05
CA VAL A 439 2.66 9.48 -19.52
C VAL A 439 3.02 8.50 -20.63
N ALA A 440 2.20 8.41 -21.68
CA ALA A 440 2.45 7.57 -22.84
C ALA A 440 3.73 7.99 -23.59
N ASP A 441 3.94 9.30 -23.79
CA ASP A 441 5.15 9.86 -24.40
C ASP A 441 6.41 9.51 -23.58
N GLU A 442 6.34 9.63 -22.26
CA GLU A 442 7.48 9.32 -21.38
C GLU A 442 7.80 7.82 -21.36
N MET A 443 6.78 6.96 -21.46
CA MET A 443 6.97 5.50 -21.61
C MET A 443 7.69 5.16 -22.91
N GLN A 444 7.26 5.75 -24.04
CA GLN A 444 7.93 5.55 -25.33
C GLN A 444 9.38 6.02 -25.32
N LEU A 445 9.65 7.18 -24.71
CA LEU A 445 11.01 7.71 -24.60
C LEU A 445 11.93 6.75 -23.82
N ARG A 446 11.44 6.14 -22.73
CA ARG A 446 12.22 5.17 -21.94
C ARG A 446 12.55 3.91 -22.72
N GLU A 447 11.64 3.43 -23.56
CA GLU A 447 11.86 2.26 -24.41
C GLU A 447 12.98 2.52 -25.43
N VAL A 448 12.96 3.68 -26.09
CA VAL A 448 14.04 4.11 -27.01
C VAL A 448 15.40 4.21 -26.30
N ILE A 449 15.43 4.76 -25.08
CA ILE A 449 16.66 4.85 -24.28
C ILE A 449 17.17 3.45 -23.93
N ALA A 450 16.29 2.52 -23.54
CA ALA A 450 16.68 1.16 -23.19
C ALA A 450 17.31 0.40 -24.36
N ASP A 451 16.77 0.56 -25.57
CA ASP A 451 17.32 -0.07 -26.77
C ASP A 451 18.69 0.51 -27.16
N ARG A 452 18.86 1.82 -27.01
CA ARG A 452 20.16 2.48 -27.27
C ARG A 452 21.25 1.98 -26.31
N LEU A 453 20.91 1.81 -25.02
CA LEU A 453 21.81 1.26 -24.01
C LEU A 453 22.21 -0.19 -24.31
N ARG A 454 21.29 -1.02 -24.81
CA ARG A 454 21.61 -2.40 -25.21
C ARG A 454 22.63 -2.45 -26.35
N ALA A 455 22.46 -1.62 -27.37
CA ALA A 455 23.38 -1.55 -28.49
C ALA A 455 24.80 -1.11 -28.07
N GLU A 456 24.91 -0.15 -27.15
CA GLU A 456 26.22 0.33 -26.64
C GLU A 456 26.94 -0.71 -25.77
N ARG A 457 26.18 -1.54 -25.05
CA ARG A 457 26.75 -2.64 -24.28
C ARG A 457 27.38 -3.71 -25.18
N GLU A 458 26.71 -4.07 -26.27
CA GLU A 458 27.21 -5.09 -27.20
C GLU A 458 28.54 -4.68 -27.87
N THR A 459 28.69 -3.41 -28.23
CA THR A 459 29.95 -2.90 -28.83
C THR A 459 31.10 -2.94 -27.83
N THR A 460 30.85 -2.58 -26.58
CA THR A 460 31.83 -2.61 -25.49
C THR A 460 32.31 -4.05 -25.21
N GLU A 461 31.38 -5.00 -25.14
CA GLU A 461 31.70 -6.42 -24.91
C GLU A 461 32.49 -7.03 -26.09
N ALA A 462 32.23 -6.61 -27.32
CA ALA A 462 33.01 -7.03 -28.49
C ALA A 462 34.46 -6.51 -28.46
N ALA A 463 34.68 -5.26 -28.03
CA ALA A 463 36.02 -4.70 -27.90
C ALA A 463 36.87 -5.43 -26.85
N ASN A 464 36.29 -5.75 -25.68
CA ASN A 464 36.98 -6.48 -24.62
C ASN A 464 37.42 -7.89 -25.04
N ARG A 465 36.58 -8.61 -25.79
CA ARG A 465 36.93 -9.95 -26.30
C ARG A 465 38.19 -9.95 -27.17
N LYS A 466 38.39 -8.91 -28.00
CA LYS A 466 39.59 -8.78 -28.83
C LYS A 466 40.85 -8.57 -27.99
N LEU A 467 40.80 -7.72 -26.96
CA LEU A 467 41.96 -7.44 -26.11
C LEU A 467 42.45 -8.68 -25.36
N VAL A 468 41.53 -9.46 -24.77
CA VAL A 468 41.87 -10.70 -24.06
C VAL A 468 42.58 -11.70 -24.99
N SER A 469 42.11 -11.83 -26.24
CA SER A 469 42.71 -12.76 -27.21
C SER A 469 44.17 -12.42 -27.56
N SER A 470 44.52 -11.13 -27.60
CA SER A 470 45.88 -10.67 -27.89
C SER A 470 46.85 -10.94 -26.73
N ILE A 471 46.38 -10.81 -25.49
CA ILE A 471 47.22 -11.06 -24.30
C ILE A 471 47.50 -12.56 -24.15
N GLU A 472 46.51 -13.40 -24.43
CA GLU A 472 46.65 -14.87 -24.47
C GLU A 472 47.63 -15.35 -25.55
N TYR A 473 47.76 -14.59 -26.65
CA TYR A 473 48.77 -14.87 -27.67
C TYR A 473 50.18 -14.55 -27.18
N ALA A 474 50.38 -13.42 -26.49
CA ALA A 474 51.68 -13.04 -25.91
C ALA A 474 52.18 -14.09 -24.89
N ARG A 475 51.28 -14.65 -24.07
CA ARG A 475 51.61 -15.73 -23.12
C ARG A 475 52.16 -16.98 -23.78
N ARG A 476 51.56 -17.38 -24.91
CA ARG A 476 52.03 -18.56 -25.66
C ARG A 476 53.45 -18.37 -26.19
N ILE A 477 53.80 -17.17 -26.65
CA ILE A 477 55.16 -16.85 -27.09
C ILE A 477 56.14 -16.89 -25.92
N GLN A 478 55.81 -16.25 -24.79
CA GLN A 478 56.69 -16.21 -23.63
C GLN A 478 56.94 -17.60 -23.03
N HIS A 479 55.91 -18.43 -22.91
CA HIS A 479 56.10 -19.80 -22.40
C HIS A 479 56.99 -20.66 -23.29
N ALA A 480 57.07 -20.37 -24.60
CA ALA A 480 57.89 -21.13 -25.54
C ALA A 480 59.40 -20.88 -25.39
N ILE A 481 59.81 -19.75 -24.80
CA ILE A 481 61.25 -19.45 -24.58
C ILE A 481 61.78 -20.00 -23.27
N LEU A 482 60.92 -20.25 -22.28
CA LEU A 482 61.32 -20.84 -21.00
C LEU A 482 61.59 -22.34 -21.20
N PRO A 483 62.64 -22.90 -20.59
CA PRO A 483 62.90 -24.33 -20.71
C PRO A 483 61.73 -25.12 -20.10
N ASP A 484 61.32 -26.19 -20.80
CA ASP A 484 60.30 -27.11 -20.30
C ASP A 484 60.85 -28.00 -19.18
N LEU A 485 60.01 -28.85 -18.58
CA LEU A 485 60.42 -29.67 -17.43
C LEU A 485 61.62 -30.57 -17.74
N HIS A 486 61.66 -31.18 -18.93
CA HIS A 486 62.76 -32.07 -19.33
C HIS A 486 64.07 -31.30 -19.56
N ALA A 487 63.99 -30.13 -20.23
CA ALA A 487 65.14 -29.26 -20.44
C ALA A 487 65.68 -28.72 -19.11
N ARG A 488 64.82 -28.39 -18.15
CA ARG A 488 65.24 -27.94 -16.81
C ARG A 488 65.99 -29.02 -16.04
N ASP A 489 65.50 -30.26 -16.05
CA ASP A 489 66.20 -31.38 -15.37
C ASP A 489 67.61 -31.56 -15.96
N ALA A 490 67.76 -31.45 -17.28
CA ALA A 490 69.05 -31.54 -17.96
C ALA A 490 70.00 -30.35 -17.68
N LEU A 491 69.45 -29.15 -17.49
CA LEU A 491 70.21 -27.91 -17.26
C LEU A 491 70.58 -27.72 -15.79
N PHE A 492 69.69 -28.06 -14.85
CA PHE A 492 69.78 -27.69 -13.44
C PHE A 492 69.96 -28.89 -12.51
N GLY A 493 69.74 -30.13 -12.96
CA GLY A 493 69.81 -31.33 -12.11
C GLY A 493 68.73 -31.31 -11.03
N HIS A 494 69.11 -31.54 -9.77
CA HIS A 494 68.18 -31.47 -8.64
C HIS A 494 67.80 -30.02 -8.31
N HIS A 495 66.59 -29.60 -8.70
CA HIS A 495 66.18 -28.20 -8.61
C HIS A 495 64.68 -28.00 -8.31
N PHE A 496 64.30 -26.76 -8.00
CA PHE A 496 62.92 -26.28 -8.11
C PHE A 496 62.89 -24.90 -8.77
N VAL A 497 61.77 -24.59 -9.43
CA VAL A 497 61.50 -23.26 -9.98
C VAL A 497 60.14 -22.80 -9.46
N PHE A 498 60.14 -21.77 -8.63
CA PHE A 498 58.93 -21.02 -8.28
C PHE A 498 58.79 -19.90 -9.31
N TYR A 499 57.81 -19.99 -10.21
CA TYR A 499 57.58 -18.99 -11.25
C TYR A 499 56.08 -18.64 -11.30
N ARG A 500 55.74 -17.42 -10.89
CA ARG A 500 54.36 -16.95 -10.79
C ARG A 500 54.24 -15.54 -11.37
N PRO A 501 53.78 -15.38 -12.62
CA PRO A 501 53.48 -14.07 -13.19
C PRO A 501 52.39 -13.34 -12.38
N ARG A 502 52.44 -12.02 -12.31
CA ARG A 502 51.43 -11.15 -11.71
C ARG A 502 50.15 -11.12 -12.54
N ASP A 503 50.31 -10.92 -13.85
CA ASP A 503 49.23 -10.87 -14.84
C ASP A 503 49.24 -12.18 -15.68
N VAL A 504 48.87 -12.10 -16.96
CA VAL A 504 48.87 -13.24 -17.89
C VAL A 504 50.30 -13.60 -18.37
N VAL A 505 51.23 -12.66 -18.31
CA VAL A 505 52.65 -12.77 -18.71
C VAL A 505 53.55 -12.02 -17.72
N SER A 506 54.83 -12.40 -17.65
CA SER A 506 55.79 -11.95 -16.62
C SER A 506 56.89 -11.05 -17.19
N GLY A 507 57.38 -10.06 -16.44
CA GLY A 507 58.68 -9.43 -16.68
C GLY A 507 59.84 -10.34 -16.27
N ASP A 508 59.67 -11.04 -15.15
CA ASP A 508 60.68 -11.94 -14.62
C ASP A 508 60.82 -13.21 -15.46
N PHE A 509 62.03 -13.77 -15.47
CA PHE A 509 62.26 -15.12 -16.01
C PHE A 509 63.49 -15.77 -15.38
N PHE A 510 63.64 -17.06 -15.64
CA PHE A 510 64.83 -17.83 -15.32
C PHE A 510 65.44 -18.38 -16.60
N TRP A 511 66.75 -18.52 -16.63
CA TRP A 511 67.53 -18.92 -17.80
C TRP A 511 68.57 -19.96 -17.43
N GLY A 512 68.86 -20.89 -18.34
CA GLY A 512 69.87 -21.91 -18.14
C GLY A 512 70.57 -22.28 -19.43
N HIS A 513 71.85 -22.61 -19.33
CA HIS A 513 72.67 -23.07 -20.45
C HIS A 513 73.72 -24.06 -19.98
N ARG A 514 74.15 -24.97 -20.85
CA ARG A 514 75.17 -25.97 -20.54
C ARG A 514 76.16 -26.05 -21.68
N GLU A 515 77.45 -25.97 -21.33
CA GLU A 515 78.56 -26.11 -22.25
C GLU A 515 79.54 -27.14 -21.68
N GLY A 516 79.48 -28.36 -22.22
CA GLY A 516 80.20 -29.52 -21.66
C GLY A 516 79.78 -29.82 -20.22
N GLU A 517 80.77 -29.79 -19.30
CA GLU A 517 80.58 -30.01 -17.86
C GLU A 517 80.22 -28.73 -17.07
N VAL A 518 80.23 -27.56 -17.74
CA VAL A 518 79.91 -26.27 -17.13
C VAL A 518 78.43 -25.96 -17.31
N ARG A 519 77.76 -25.57 -16.22
CA ARG A 519 76.34 -25.17 -16.23
C ARG A 519 76.19 -23.71 -15.84
N PHE A 520 75.27 -23.01 -16.49
CA PHE A 520 74.90 -21.63 -16.17
C PHE A 520 73.44 -21.57 -15.74
N ALA A 521 73.15 -20.76 -14.73
CA ALA A 521 71.79 -20.48 -14.31
C ALA A 521 71.64 -19.00 -13.96
N ALA A 522 70.55 -18.39 -14.41
CA ALA A 522 70.22 -17.00 -14.09
C ALA A 522 68.76 -16.86 -13.66
N VAL A 523 68.52 -15.91 -12.77
CA VAL A 523 67.18 -15.36 -12.49
C VAL A 523 67.26 -13.87 -12.79
N VAL A 524 66.31 -13.40 -13.59
CA VAL A 524 66.27 -12.06 -14.15
C VAL A 524 64.94 -11.42 -13.80
N ASP A 525 65.01 -10.23 -13.23
CA ASP A 525 63.90 -9.34 -12.88
C ASP A 525 63.91 -8.19 -13.88
N CYS A 526 62.92 -8.13 -14.78
CA CYS A 526 62.84 -7.09 -15.80
C CYS A 526 61.93 -5.94 -15.36
N THR A 527 62.23 -4.73 -15.80
CA THR A 527 61.34 -3.58 -15.59
C THR A 527 60.00 -3.75 -16.30
N GLY A 528 58.90 -3.52 -15.58
CA GLY A 528 57.52 -3.51 -16.09
C GLY A 528 56.78 -4.84 -15.90
N HIS A 529 55.45 -4.79 -15.90
CA HIS A 529 54.58 -5.97 -15.77
C HIS A 529 53.67 -6.13 -17.00
N GLY A 530 53.07 -7.30 -17.17
CA GLY A 530 52.21 -7.59 -18.32
C GLY A 530 52.97 -7.60 -19.64
N VAL A 531 52.29 -7.27 -20.76
CA VAL A 531 52.85 -7.42 -22.11
C VAL A 531 54.19 -6.67 -22.31
N PRO A 532 54.38 -5.43 -21.85
CA PRO A 532 55.67 -4.74 -21.96
C PRO A 532 56.82 -5.46 -21.22
N GLY A 533 56.59 -5.91 -19.99
CA GLY A 533 57.58 -6.70 -19.23
C GLY A 533 57.92 -8.02 -19.93
N ALA A 534 56.94 -8.68 -20.53
CA ALA A 534 57.16 -9.90 -21.29
C ALA A 534 58.07 -9.70 -22.51
N PHE A 535 57.97 -8.58 -23.23
CA PHE A 535 58.91 -8.26 -24.30
C PHE A 535 60.34 -8.07 -23.79
N MET A 536 60.50 -7.44 -22.62
CA MET A 536 61.79 -7.30 -21.98
C MET A 536 62.41 -8.66 -21.63
N SER A 537 61.61 -9.59 -21.09
CA SER A 537 62.05 -10.96 -20.80
C SER A 537 62.56 -11.69 -22.06
N LEU A 538 61.88 -11.52 -23.20
CA LEU A 538 62.25 -12.15 -24.48
C LEU A 538 63.58 -11.60 -25.02
N ILE A 539 63.75 -10.27 -24.97
CA ILE A 539 64.99 -9.61 -25.40
C ILE A 539 66.16 -10.07 -24.53
N ALA A 540 66.00 -10.01 -23.21
CA ALA A 540 67.02 -10.40 -22.25
C ALA A 540 67.43 -11.88 -22.40
N HIS A 541 66.44 -12.77 -22.57
CA HIS A 541 66.67 -14.19 -22.80
C HIS A 541 67.50 -14.45 -24.06
N ALA A 542 67.15 -13.82 -25.18
CA ALA A 542 67.89 -13.97 -26.44
C ALA A 542 69.32 -13.43 -26.34
N LEU A 543 69.52 -12.29 -25.66
CA LEU A 543 70.84 -11.70 -25.46
C LEU A 543 71.73 -12.54 -24.55
N LEU A 544 71.18 -13.10 -23.46
CA LEU A 544 71.91 -14.03 -22.60
C LEU A 544 72.40 -15.26 -23.37
N HIS A 545 71.52 -15.85 -24.18
CA HIS A 545 71.89 -17.00 -25.00
C HIS A 545 72.99 -16.64 -25.99
N ARG A 546 72.87 -15.52 -26.69
CA ARG A 546 73.88 -15.02 -27.62
C ARG A 546 75.24 -14.79 -26.97
N ILE A 547 75.27 -14.13 -25.80
CA ILE A 547 76.52 -13.79 -25.12
C ILE A 547 77.26 -15.05 -24.68
N VAL A 548 76.55 -16.03 -24.14
CA VAL A 548 77.18 -17.25 -23.61
C VAL A 548 77.51 -18.24 -24.73
N ALA A 549 76.56 -18.52 -25.62
CA ALA A 549 76.71 -19.58 -26.62
C ALA A 549 77.36 -19.13 -27.94
N GLU A 550 77.21 -17.87 -28.35
CA GLU A 550 77.77 -17.38 -29.62
C GLU A 550 79.01 -16.51 -29.41
N GLU A 551 78.99 -15.60 -28.42
CA GLU A 551 80.15 -14.76 -28.10
C GLU A 551 81.18 -15.47 -27.21
N ASN A 552 80.86 -16.69 -26.71
CA ASN A 552 81.73 -17.54 -25.87
C ASN A 552 82.26 -16.82 -24.61
N ILE A 553 81.44 -15.97 -24.00
CA ILE A 553 81.78 -15.28 -22.75
C ILE A 553 81.23 -16.10 -21.59
N HIS A 554 82.13 -16.63 -20.76
CA HIS A 554 81.77 -17.56 -19.69
C HIS A 554 81.99 -17.03 -18.27
N ASP A 555 82.69 -15.92 -18.07
CA ASP A 555 82.83 -15.33 -16.74
C ASP A 555 81.57 -14.55 -16.35
N PRO A 556 80.88 -14.87 -15.23
CA PRO A 556 79.60 -14.25 -14.88
C PRO A 556 79.64 -12.71 -14.88
N ALA A 557 80.67 -12.09 -14.31
CA ALA A 557 80.83 -10.64 -14.33
C ALA A 557 80.96 -10.07 -15.75
N ALA A 558 81.67 -10.76 -16.64
CA ALA A 558 81.84 -10.36 -18.04
C ALA A 558 80.53 -10.54 -18.83
N ILE A 559 79.76 -11.59 -18.55
CA ILE A 559 78.42 -11.81 -19.13
C ILE A 559 77.50 -10.65 -18.75
N LEU A 560 77.45 -10.25 -17.48
CA LEU A 560 76.62 -9.13 -17.03
C LEU A 560 77.05 -7.79 -17.67
N ALA A 561 78.36 -7.52 -17.74
CA ALA A 561 78.88 -6.32 -18.40
C ALA A 561 78.50 -6.27 -19.88
N ARG A 562 78.59 -7.41 -20.57
CA ARG A 562 78.19 -7.51 -21.98
C ARG A 562 76.69 -7.39 -22.17
N LEU A 563 75.90 -8.00 -21.29
CA LEU A 563 74.45 -7.93 -21.32
C LEU A 563 73.96 -6.50 -21.12
N HIS A 564 74.58 -5.72 -20.23
CA HIS A 564 74.29 -4.29 -20.05
C HIS A 564 74.38 -3.52 -21.38
N ILE A 565 75.47 -3.70 -22.12
CA ILE A 565 75.70 -3.02 -23.41
C ILE A 565 74.65 -3.47 -24.43
N ARG A 566 74.44 -4.79 -24.58
CA ARG A 566 73.51 -5.34 -25.56
C ARG A 566 72.05 -4.94 -25.32
N VAL A 567 71.63 -4.83 -24.06
CA VAL A 567 70.28 -4.36 -23.70
C VAL A 567 70.09 -2.89 -24.08
N ARG A 568 71.09 -2.04 -23.81
CA ARG A 568 71.06 -0.62 -24.20
C ARG A 568 71.01 -0.44 -25.71
N GLU A 569 71.78 -1.24 -26.45
CA GLU A 569 71.75 -1.28 -27.92
C GLU A 569 70.37 -1.70 -28.44
N ALA A 570 69.82 -2.81 -27.91
CA ALA A 570 68.52 -3.36 -28.32
C ALA A 570 67.37 -2.38 -28.08
N LEU A 571 67.40 -1.67 -26.95
CA LEU A 571 66.39 -0.68 -26.56
C LEU A 571 66.71 0.74 -27.05
N ARG A 572 67.83 0.92 -27.77
CA ARG A 572 68.31 2.21 -28.31
C ARG A 572 68.43 3.30 -27.24
N GLN A 573 68.80 2.95 -26.03
CA GLN A 573 68.82 3.86 -24.86
C GLN A 573 69.87 4.97 -24.96
N GLU A 574 70.75 4.90 -25.96
CA GLU A 574 71.80 5.89 -26.23
C GLU A 574 71.41 6.90 -27.32
N GLN A 575 70.23 6.75 -27.95
CA GLN A 575 69.77 7.68 -28.99
C GLN A 575 69.14 8.94 -28.38
N PRO A 576 69.47 10.15 -28.89
CA PRO A 576 68.84 11.40 -28.44
C PRO A 576 67.32 11.36 -28.61
N GLY A 577 66.57 11.63 -27.55
CA GLY A 577 65.11 11.65 -27.55
C GLY A 577 64.42 10.33 -27.20
N ASN A 578 65.17 9.25 -26.92
CA ASN A 578 64.60 8.03 -26.38
C ASN A 578 64.49 8.09 -24.85
N GLU A 579 63.27 8.01 -24.33
CA GLU A 579 62.98 8.04 -22.88
C GLU A 579 62.93 6.65 -22.24
N ASN A 580 63.20 5.57 -22.99
CA ASN A 580 63.18 4.22 -22.45
C ASN A 580 64.27 4.05 -21.38
N GLN A 581 63.86 3.74 -20.16
CA GLN A 581 64.75 3.46 -19.02
C GLN A 581 64.62 2.01 -18.54
N ASP A 582 64.00 1.14 -19.33
CA ASP A 582 63.76 -0.25 -18.95
C ASP A 582 65.09 -0.97 -18.79
N GLY A 583 65.18 -1.78 -17.74
CA GLY A 583 66.38 -2.51 -17.40
C GLY A 583 66.04 -3.84 -16.79
N MET A 584 67.04 -4.44 -16.17
CA MET A 584 66.87 -5.69 -15.43
C MET A 584 67.88 -5.82 -14.30
N ASP A 585 67.45 -6.47 -13.24
CA ASP A 585 68.30 -6.97 -12.18
C ASP A 585 68.53 -8.48 -12.39
N VAL A 586 69.75 -8.96 -12.15
CA VAL A 586 70.14 -10.34 -12.52
C VAL A 586 70.94 -10.97 -11.40
N ALA A 587 70.62 -12.22 -11.07
CA ALA A 587 71.53 -13.12 -10.37
C ALA A 587 72.00 -14.19 -11.37
N LEU A 588 73.31 -14.35 -11.56
CA LEU A 588 73.89 -15.29 -12.52
C LEU A 588 74.96 -16.15 -11.83
N VAL A 589 74.85 -17.47 -11.97
CA VAL A 589 75.86 -18.43 -11.52
C VAL A 589 76.42 -19.25 -12.69
N ARG A 590 77.72 -19.47 -12.65
CA ARG A 590 78.44 -20.52 -13.39
C ARG A 590 78.82 -21.62 -12.41
N ILE A 591 78.48 -22.85 -12.74
CA ILE A 591 78.72 -24.04 -11.94
C ILE A 591 79.77 -24.86 -12.68
N ASP A 592 81.00 -24.79 -12.19
CA ASP A 592 82.14 -25.59 -12.65
C ASP A 592 82.16 -26.95 -11.89
N PRO A 593 82.97 -27.94 -12.31
CA PRO A 593 83.12 -29.21 -11.59
C PRO A 593 83.64 -29.07 -10.15
N ASP A 594 84.48 -28.07 -9.87
CA ASP A 594 85.19 -27.86 -8.60
C ASP A 594 84.69 -26.63 -7.81
N ARG A 595 84.02 -25.70 -8.46
CA ARG A 595 83.60 -24.42 -7.87
C ARG A 595 82.31 -23.86 -8.47
N VAL A 596 81.74 -22.87 -7.80
CA VAL A 596 80.65 -22.04 -8.30
C VAL A 596 81.14 -20.61 -8.37
N VAL A 597 80.94 -19.94 -9.50
CA VAL A 597 81.24 -18.52 -9.67
C VAL A 597 79.93 -17.76 -9.82
N PHE A 598 79.75 -16.69 -9.04
CA PHE A 598 78.54 -15.86 -9.02
C PHE A 598 78.87 -14.42 -9.35
N ALA A 599 78.02 -13.80 -10.17
CA ALA A 599 77.93 -12.36 -10.28
C ALA A 599 76.47 -11.93 -10.25
N GLY A 600 76.20 -10.78 -9.63
CA GLY A 600 74.84 -10.23 -9.54
C GLY A 600 74.79 -8.76 -9.91
N ALA A 601 73.75 -8.37 -10.64
CA ALA A 601 73.28 -7.01 -10.83
C ALA A 601 72.11 -6.77 -9.86
N ARG A 602 72.39 -6.12 -8.72
CA ARG A 602 71.53 -5.92 -7.53
C ARG A 602 71.02 -7.16 -6.81
N ARG A 603 70.66 -8.23 -7.52
CA ARG A 603 70.14 -9.46 -6.90
C ARG A 603 71.27 -10.22 -6.17
N PRO A 604 71.02 -10.71 -4.94
CA PRO A 604 71.97 -11.55 -4.22
C PRO A 604 71.87 -13.02 -4.65
N LEU A 605 72.90 -13.79 -4.32
CA LEU A 605 72.85 -15.25 -4.26
C LEU A 605 72.77 -15.68 -2.81
N PHE A 606 71.78 -16.50 -2.47
CA PHE A 606 71.76 -17.20 -1.18
C PHE A 606 72.30 -18.62 -1.35
N TRP A 607 73.02 -19.12 -0.36
CA TRP A 607 73.54 -20.48 -0.39
C TRP A 607 73.42 -21.17 0.97
N THR A 608 73.32 -22.50 0.95
CA THR A 608 73.40 -23.32 2.16
C THR A 608 74.29 -24.55 2.00
N THR A 609 74.96 -24.94 3.08
CA THR A 609 75.68 -26.22 3.14
C THR A 609 74.77 -27.34 3.68
N PRO A 610 75.12 -28.63 3.49
CA PRO A 610 74.36 -29.71 4.10
C PRO A 610 74.35 -29.59 5.63
N PRO A 611 73.22 -29.89 6.30
CA PRO A 611 73.17 -29.89 7.77
C PRO A 611 74.13 -30.95 8.33
N ARG A 612 74.91 -30.59 9.37
CA ARG A 612 75.87 -31.50 10.01
C ARG A 612 75.20 -32.63 10.84
N SER A 613 73.93 -32.44 11.23
CA SER A 613 73.09 -33.43 11.92
C SER A 613 71.60 -33.10 11.70
N ALA A 614 70.70 -34.06 11.96
CA ALA A 614 69.25 -33.90 11.76
C ALA A 614 68.59 -32.76 12.59
N ASN A 615 69.25 -32.27 13.65
CA ASN A 615 68.72 -31.23 14.55
C ASN A 615 69.48 -29.90 14.49
N THR A 616 70.33 -29.68 13.48
CA THR A 616 71.09 -28.43 13.30
C THR A 616 70.72 -27.77 11.98
N LEU A 617 70.37 -26.48 12.03
CA LEU A 617 70.13 -25.67 10.82
C LEU A 617 71.40 -25.63 9.95
N PRO A 618 71.26 -25.71 8.63
CA PRO A 618 72.38 -25.58 7.72
C PRO A 618 73.01 -24.18 7.81
N GLU A 619 74.31 -24.09 7.54
CA GLU A 619 74.96 -22.79 7.38
C GLU A 619 74.32 -22.06 6.20
N PHE A 620 73.97 -20.80 6.41
CA PHE A 620 73.32 -19.97 5.41
C PHE A 620 74.18 -18.74 5.15
N GLY A 621 74.48 -18.49 3.88
CA GLY A 621 75.24 -17.31 3.46
C GLY A 621 74.55 -16.54 2.35
N GLU A 622 74.91 -15.26 2.25
CA GLU A 622 74.45 -14.35 1.21
C GLU A 622 75.67 -13.73 0.53
N ILE A 623 75.72 -13.80 -0.80
CA ILE A 623 76.65 -13.01 -1.61
C ILE A 623 75.86 -11.91 -2.29
N LYS A 624 76.17 -10.66 -1.96
CA LYS A 624 75.50 -9.49 -2.53
C LYS A 624 76.01 -9.22 -3.95
N GLY A 625 75.09 -8.98 -4.88
CA GLY A 625 75.42 -8.47 -6.20
C GLY A 625 75.95 -7.03 -6.16
N THR A 626 76.57 -6.61 -7.26
CA THR A 626 76.95 -5.22 -7.50
C THR A 626 75.71 -4.33 -7.44
N ARG A 627 75.78 -3.18 -6.77
CA ARG A 627 74.66 -2.21 -6.64
C ARG A 627 74.40 -1.43 -7.94
N ALA A 628 74.23 -2.13 -9.05
CA ALA A 628 73.92 -1.60 -10.38
C ALA A 628 72.99 -2.56 -11.13
N SER A 629 71.99 -2.00 -11.80
CA SER A 629 71.09 -2.73 -12.72
C SER A 629 71.68 -2.73 -14.13
N LEU A 630 71.24 -3.67 -14.96
CA LEU A 630 71.53 -3.69 -16.39
C LEU A 630 70.51 -2.83 -17.15
N GLY A 631 70.93 -2.19 -18.26
CA GLY A 631 70.09 -1.21 -18.96
C GLY A 631 69.85 0.09 -18.18
N GLY A 632 68.93 0.92 -18.67
CA GLY A 632 68.45 2.14 -18.02
C GLY A 632 69.26 3.41 -18.28
N GLY A 633 68.67 4.57 -17.97
CA GLY A 633 69.16 5.91 -18.35
C GLY A 633 70.31 6.50 -17.54
N ARG A 634 71.23 5.70 -16.98
CA ARG A 634 72.41 6.27 -16.30
C ARG A 634 73.34 6.95 -17.31
N HIS A 635 73.68 8.21 -17.03
CA HIS A 635 74.56 9.04 -17.85
C HIS A 635 76.00 8.51 -17.90
N GLU A 636 76.52 8.42 -19.13
CA GLU A 636 77.91 8.46 -19.62
C GLU A 636 79.10 8.16 -18.66
N LYS A 637 79.98 7.25 -19.13
CA LYS A 637 81.43 7.11 -18.80
C LYS A 637 81.88 6.23 -17.61
N SER A 638 81.07 5.31 -17.11
CA SER A 638 81.61 4.20 -16.30
C SER A 638 81.35 2.86 -16.97
N VAL A 639 82.43 2.13 -17.29
CA VAL A 639 82.34 0.68 -17.53
C VAL A 639 81.75 0.10 -16.24
N LEU A 640 80.58 -0.52 -16.31
CA LEU A 640 80.00 -1.20 -15.15
C LEU A 640 80.88 -2.42 -14.86
N PHE A 641 81.59 -2.36 -13.74
CA PHE A 641 82.36 -3.49 -13.24
C PHE A 641 81.46 -4.34 -12.34
N PHE A 642 81.17 -5.56 -12.78
CA PHE A 642 80.60 -6.60 -11.96
C PHE A 642 81.75 -7.40 -11.30
N ALA A 643 81.50 -7.94 -10.12
CA ALA A 643 82.50 -8.73 -9.40
C ALA A 643 82.12 -10.21 -9.43
N ASP A 644 83.09 -11.06 -9.77
CA ASP A 644 82.96 -12.50 -9.62
C ASP A 644 83.26 -12.91 -8.18
N HIS A 645 82.36 -13.70 -7.61
CA HIS A 645 82.50 -14.30 -6.30
C HIS A 645 82.59 -15.82 -6.45
N THR A 646 83.63 -16.43 -5.91
CA THR A 646 83.85 -17.88 -6.02
C THR A 646 83.47 -18.57 -4.71
N LEU A 647 82.69 -19.64 -4.82
CA LEU A 647 82.32 -20.57 -3.75
C LEU A 647 82.86 -21.97 -4.08
N PRO A 648 83.41 -22.71 -3.10
CA PRO A 648 83.82 -24.10 -3.33
C PRO A 648 82.59 -24.99 -3.56
N ARG A 649 82.64 -25.87 -4.57
CA ARG A 649 81.57 -26.85 -4.80
C ARG A 649 81.73 -28.01 -3.81
N SER A 650 80.68 -28.28 -3.04
CA SER A 650 80.63 -29.43 -2.11
C SER A 650 79.34 -30.23 -2.31
N PRO A 651 79.35 -31.55 -2.07
CA PRO A 651 78.13 -32.37 -2.16
C PRO A 651 77.03 -31.83 -1.25
N GLY A 652 75.85 -31.58 -1.82
CA GLY A 652 74.68 -31.03 -1.14
C GLY A 652 74.71 -29.51 -0.92
N LEU A 653 75.64 -28.78 -1.54
CA LEU A 653 75.60 -27.31 -1.62
C LEU A 653 74.33 -26.87 -2.34
N ARG A 654 73.56 -25.96 -1.75
CA ARG A 654 72.35 -25.41 -2.36
C ARG A 654 72.52 -23.94 -2.69
N LEU A 655 72.00 -23.55 -3.85
CA LEU A 655 72.04 -22.19 -4.37
C LEU A 655 70.61 -21.70 -4.59
N TYR A 656 70.30 -20.48 -4.17
CA TYR A 656 69.00 -19.87 -4.39
C TYR A 656 69.17 -18.51 -5.05
N LEU A 657 68.60 -18.38 -6.23
CA LEU A 657 68.52 -17.14 -7.00
C LEU A 657 67.07 -16.66 -7.00
N SER A 658 66.83 -15.38 -6.76
CA SER A 658 65.47 -14.85 -6.72
C SER A 658 65.36 -13.42 -7.25
N THR A 659 64.18 -13.08 -7.77
CA THR A 659 63.74 -11.70 -7.95
C THR A 659 63.25 -11.11 -6.60
N ASP A 660 62.97 -9.82 -6.51
CA ASP A 660 62.35 -9.25 -5.29
C ASP A 660 60.87 -9.58 -5.16
N GLY A 661 60.18 -9.99 -6.23
CA GLY A 661 58.73 -10.19 -6.19
C GLY A 661 58.22 -11.09 -5.08
N PHE A 662 58.99 -12.10 -4.65
CA PHE A 662 58.62 -12.92 -3.48
C PHE A 662 58.66 -12.09 -2.17
N ALA A 663 59.73 -11.31 -1.97
CA ALA A 663 59.92 -10.49 -0.78
C ALA A 663 58.99 -9.26 -0.76
N ASP A 664 58.68 -8.69 -1.93
CA ASP A 664 57.87 -7.48 -2.07
C ASP A 664 56.36 -7.75 -2.00
N GLN A 665 55.97 -9.03 -1.97
CA GLN A 665 54.58 -9.45 -1.94
C GLN A 665 53.87 -8.98 -0.66
N PRO A 666 52.82 -8.14 -0.77
CA PRO A 666 52.12 -7.62 0.40
C PRO A 666 51.19 -8.65 1.05
N ASN A 667 51.02 -8.52 2.36
CA ASN A 667 49.87 -9.07 3.10
C ASN A 667 48.64 -8.13 3.02
N HIS A 668 47.52 -8.54 3.61
CA HIS A 668 46.28 -7.75 3.69
C HIS A 668 46.45 -6.34 4.33
N LEU A 669 47.52 -6.11 5.09
CA LEU A 669 47.88 -4.81 5.69
C LEU A 669 48.89 -4.01 4.84
N ARG A 670 49.14 -4.43 3.59
CA ARG A 670 50.12 -3.86 2.66
C ARG A 670 51.57 -3.91 3.14
N ARG A 671 51.92 -4.83 4.06
CA ARG A 671 53.31 -5.05 4.49
C ARG A 671 53.97 -6.12 3.61
N PRO A 672 55.18 -5.89 3.08
CA PRO A 672 55.90 -6.87 2.26
C PRO A 672 56.25 -8.13 3.07
N PHE A 673 56.51 -9.25 2.39
CA PHE A 673 57.03 -10.49 3.00
C PHE A 673 58.42 -10.26 3.61
N ASP A 674 59.17 -9.34 3.01
CA ASP A 674 60.51 -8.92 3.38
C ASP A 674 61.59 -10.00 3.12
N THR A 675 62.81 -9.54 2.88
CA THR A 675 63.96 -10.40 2.57
C THR A 675 64.44 -11.18 3.79
N GLY A 676 64.19 -10.69 5.01
CA GLY A 676 64.54 -11.38 6.25
C GLY A 676 63.82 -12.73 6.41
N PRO A 677 62.48 -12.74 6.46
CA PRO A 677 61.70 -13.98 6.52
C PRO A 677 61.96 -14.94 5.36
N LEU A 678 62.23 -14.42 4.15
CA LEU A 678 62.59 -15.26 3.00
C LEU A 678 63.90 -16.03 3.25
N ARG A 679 64.92 -15.39 3.83
CA ARG A 679 66.19 -16.06 4.18
C ARG A 679 65.96 -17.17 5.20
N THR A 680 65.17 -16.90 6.24
CA THR A 680 64.83 -17.89 7.26
C THR A 680 64.12 -19.09 6.62
N LEU A 681 63.14 -18.84 5.76
CA LEU A 681 62.41 -19.89 5.06
C LEU A 681 63.31 -20.76 4.17
N LEU A 682 64.23 -20.13 3.42
CA LEU A 682 65.20 -20.85 2.61
C LEU A 682 66.16 -21.68 3.47
N GLN A 683 66.59 -21.17 4.62
CA GLN A 683 67.47 -21.88 5.55
C GLN A 683 66.78 -23.09 6.22
N GLU A 684 65.53 -22.92 6.68
CA GLU A 684 64.75 -23.97 7.33
C GLU A 684 64.35 -25.07 6.35
N SER A 685 63.97 -24.69 5.12
CA SER A 685 63.58 -25.63 4.08
C SER A 685 64.78 -26.30 3.40
N ALA A 686 66.00 -25.78 3.53
CA ALA A 686 67.17 -26.29 2.83
C ALA A 686 67.42 -27.79 3.05
N ALA A 687 67.11 -28.36 4.22
CA ALA A 687 67.28 -29.80 4.45
C ALA A 687 66.32 -30.70 3.64
N LEU A 688 65.24 -30.14 3.10
CA LEU A 688 64.17 -30.88 2.41
C LEU A 688 64.50 -31.14 0.92
N PRO A 689 63.87 -32.14 0.27
CA PRO A 689 63.96 -32.31 -1.18
C PRO A 689 63.42 -31.09 -1.95
N PRO A 690 63.93 -30.74 -3.14
CA PRO A 690 63.53 -29.53 -3.88
C PRO A 690 62.02 -29.34 -4.06
N ARG A 691 61.27 -30.42 -4.34
CA ARG A 691 59.80 -30.38 -4.45
C ARG A 691 59.11 -29.95 -3.16
N VAL A 692 59.65 -30.35 -2.01
CA VAL A 692 59.10 -30.00 -0.69
C VAL A 692 59.51 -28.57 -0.31
N GLN A 693 60.70 -28.12 -0.73
CA GLN A 693 61.08 -26.71 -0.60
C GLN A 693 60.12 -25.82 -1.37
N LEU A 694 59.82 -26.15 -2.64
CA LEU A 694 58.84 -25.41 -3.44
C LEU A 694 57.48 -25.29 -2.73
N ALA A 695 56.95 -26.41 -2.23
CA ALA A 695 55.69 -26.42 -1.49
C ALA A 695 55.74 -25.57 -0.20
N ALA A 696 56.88 -25.52 0.48
CA ALA A 696 57.07 -24.66 1.66
C ALA A 696 57.08 -23.17 1.29
N LEU A 697 57.70 -22.79 0.16
CA LEU A 697 57.64 -21.43 -0.37
C LEU A 697 56.21 -21.05 -0.79
N GLU A 698 55.48 -21.93 -1.46
CA GLU A 698 54.07 -21.72 -1.85
C GLU A 698 53.20 -21.49 -0.62
N HIS A 699 53.30 -22.37 0.38
CA HIS A 699 52.51 -22.27 1.59
C HIS A 699 52.81 -20.99 2.39
N ALA A 700 54.09 -20.62 2.54
CA ALA A 700 54.49 -19.41 3.25
C ALA A 700 53.98 -18.15 2.55
N LEU A 701 54.08 -18.09 1.21
CA LEU A 701 53.63 -16.96 0.42
C LEU A 701 52.10 -16.79 0.49
N ASP A 702 51.34 -17.86 0.29
CA ASP A 702 49.88 -17.82 0.33
C ASP A 702 49.36 -17.47 1.74
N THR A 703 50.02 -18.00 2.79
CA THR A 703 49.71 -17.66 4.20
C THR A 703 49.97 -16.20 4.50
N HIS A 704 51.10 -15.64 4.06
CA HIS A 704 51.43 -14.22 4.25
C HIS A 704 50.46 -13.32 3.49
N ARG A 705 50.12 -13.65 2.24
CA ARG A 705 49.19 -12.87 1.42
C ARG A 705 47.80 -12.79 2.04
N GLY A 706 47.29 -13.89 2.59
CA GLY A 706 45.97 -13.92 3.24
C GLY A 706 44.83 -13.44 2.35
N GLY A 707 44.92 -13.69 1.04
CA GLY A 707 43.94 -13.24 0.03
C GLY A 707 44.26 -11.90 -0.65
N ALA A 708 45.36 -11.21 -0.31
CA ALA A 708 45.80 -10.01 -1.04
C ALA A 708 46.24 -10.33 -2.47
N ASP A 709 45.97 -9.41 -3.41
CA ASP A 709 46.39 -9.51 -4.81
C ASP A 709 47.91 -9.57 -4.97
N GLN A 710 48.36 -10.26 -6.01
CA GLN A 710 49.78 -10.34 -6.33
C GLN A 710 50.27 -8.98 -6.84
N ARG A 711 51.36 -8.47 -6.27
CA ARG A 711 51.85 -7.12 -6.58
C ARG A 711 52.86 -7.11 -7.71
N ASP A 712 53.66 -8.17 -7.82
CA ASP A 712 54.76 -8.26 -8.78
C ASP A 712 54.94 -9.68 -9.32
N ASP A 713 55.71 -9.82 -10.39
CA ASP A 713 56.13 -11.12 -10.91
C ASP A 713 57.07 -11.81 -9.91
N ILE A 714 56.98 -13.14 -9.78
CA ILE A 714 57.75 -13.87 -8.76
C ILE A 714 58.57 -14.96 -9.43
N THR A 715 59.90 -14.91 -9.30
CA THR A 715 60.79 -15.99 -9.72
C THR A 715 61.81 -16.35 -8.63
N VAL A 716 61.83 -17.63 -8.23
CA VAL A 716 62.84 -18.21 -7.32
C VAL A 716 63.34 -19.53 -7.91
N LEU A 717 64.65 -19.64 -8.13
CA LEU A 717 65.33 -20.85 -8.60
C LEU A 717 66.18 -21.42 -7.48
N GLY A 718 65.86 -22.63 -7.04
CA GLY A 718 66.66 -23.39 -6.08
C GLY A 718 67.40 -24.54 -6.77
N LEU A 719 68.72 -24.62 -6.59
CA LEU A 719 69.60 -25.64 -7.16
C LEU A 719 70.25 -26.44 -6.03
N VAL A 720 70.38 -27.75 -6.18
CA VAL A 720 71.08 -28.65 -5.26
C VAL A 720 72.21 -29.34 -6.01
N LEU A 721 73.45 -29.07 -5.61
CA LEU A 721 74.65 -29.51 -6.32
C LEU A 721 75.28 -30.75 -5.66
N GLY A 722 75.89 -31.62 -6.47
CA GLY A 722 76.70 -32.74 -5.99
C GLY A 722 75.92 -33.93 -5.45
N LEU A 723 74.68 -34.10 -5.92
CA LEU A 723 73.89 -35.34 -5.84
C LEU A 723 73.81 -36.04 -7.21
N ASP A 724 74.55 -35.53 -8.19
CA ASP A 724 74.58 -35.93 -9.60
C ASP A 724 75.31 -37.28 -9.82
#